data_AF-A0A922X9W4-F1
#
_entry.id   AF-A0A922X9W4-F1
#
_cell.length_a   1.000
_cell.length_b   1.000
_cell.length_c   1.000
_cell.angle_alpha   90.00
_cell.angle_beta   90.00
_cell.angle_gamma   90.00
#
_symmetry.space_group_name_H-M   'P 1'
#
loop_
_entity.id
_entity.type
_entity.pdbx_description
1 polymer ?
#
loop_
_entity_poly.entity_id
_entity_poly.type
_entity_poly.pdbx_seq_one_letter_code
_entity_poly.pdbx_strand_id
1 'polypeptide(L)'
;MANEPLWAADAKIIEIEPRDGELGADLVRAGFENYLAVVSSPEVAAAIEQQNSNLCGKVAANADARRIRRNNADVMVLSGWTPLALAIWRNIRHAEWIAVPLQIHPAVGAAWFIAAVRRLLGHVEPTRIASFPDAERKLLVWRNRRRTTAGARRYIPYRLGVKGFLQQLQDDQRKHVVLRWFESLPAVMPGEDLDLLIDDAELTEVQRCLDSGPGLQPVDLYTHTGLPGTDFRSLPYYPPTMARKLLDEAHEHRRLCRVPSPEHHFLSLAYHALYHKGVSSGLPTSEAADIAGARGDHDYAAILRGLGEEAGYHGPITLEALDAYLAEKGWRPSHDMMARLARHNKWLRTRLANETESDADNGLAVFLLRERGLQRGGVARAKRLLEEVGFCIAEARELEPSEAAVAAQVVRGGNWGPGPWPESGGLPAAIIVAYDRDPLPLNRRQRKKYPFAVNARTFCKDRIRDEFNNNIPDHEHCNVVHSSDNGHEALEYIRAICRERADDVIEKVTRVKMHQDAVSGVVADITKSGRRAKIEVVRHEDRLVVKKTFKPQMLHFLEREVRFLTELGGKVSSVPPLVARGETWFMIPFYRDVLAYRRSSGKLVPLSVAREAINALREIYESSYALVDASIDNLLVDRDQGLKLFDFEFSHRYEQAPERFEKSYDVAGCPADFSGDLPIQGCNSYDRNWRPYVGLSLHSLLNDPPWLQRAKRALYFTTHAHRFLPRLARGLVRAVLLRRPRQDHSILPPQPLEVISETPRASSKAA
;
A
#
# COMPACT_ATOMS: atom_id res chain seq x y z
N MET A 1 -14.11 -46.87 1.15
CA MET A 1 -13.54 -45.60 0.66
C MET A 1 -12.32 -45.98 -0.16
N ALA A 2 -12.32 -45.71 -1.47
CA ALA A 2 -11.14 -45.96 -2.29
C ALA A 2 -9.97 -45.16 -1.71
N ASN A 3 -8.83 -45.80 -1.46
CA ASN A 3 -7.61 -45.11 -1.03
C ASN A 3 -7.19 -44.18 -2.17
N GLU A 4 -7.55 -42.91 -2.11
CA GLU A 4 -6.93 -41.91 -2.97
C GLU A 4 -5.41 -42.01 -2.81
N PRO A 5 -4.65 -42.04 -3.91
CA PRO A 5 -3.20 -42.11 -3.83
C PRO A 5 -2.68 -40.90 -3.04
N LEU A 6 -1.78 -41.17 -2.09
CA LEU A 6 -1.28 -40.13 -1.17
C LEU A 6 -0.62 -38.97 -1.92
N TRP A 7 0.05 -39.28 -3.03
CA TRP A 7 0.73 -38.34 -3.93
C TRP A 7 0.27 -38.58 -5.36
N ALA A 8 0.27 -37.52 -6.17
CA ALA A 8 0.04 -37.64 -7.61
C ALA A 8 1.22 -38.36 -8.29
N ALA A 9 0.96 -39.09 -9.38
CA ALA A 9 1.98 -39.88 -10.09
C ALA A 9 3.10 -38.99 -10.68
N ASP A 10 2.78 -37.75 -11.02
CA ASP A 10 3.70 -36.74 -11.56
C ASP A 10 4.41 -35.91 -10.46
N ALA A 11 4.16 -36.20 -9.17
CA ALA A 11 4.75 -35.46 -8.07
C ALA A 11 6.29 -35.48 -8.15
N LYS A 12 6.92 -34.31 -7.98
CA LYS A 12 8.39 -34.21 -7.93
C LYS A 12 8.89 -34.68 -6.56
N ILE A 13 9.46 -35.88 -6.52
CA ILE A 13 9.99 -36.51 -5.30
C ILE A 13 11.51 -36.30 -5.24
N ILE A 14 11.99 -35.71 -4.15
CA ILE A 14 13.43 -35.57 -3.90
C ILE A 14 13.79 -36.22 -2.56
N GLU A 15 14.67 -37.20 -2.61
CA GLU A 15 15.23 -37.88 -1.44
C GLU A 15 16.63 -37.36 -1.10
N ILE A 16 16.83 -36.91 0.14
CA ILE A 16 18.09 -36.33 0.59
C ILE A 16 18.86 -37.34 1.46
N GLU A 17 20.10 -37.62 1.07
CA GLU A 17 21.01 -38.63 1.63
C GLU A 17 20.39 -40.03 1.76
N PRO A 18 19.89 -40.64 0.66
CA PRO A 18 19.55 -42.07 0.67
C PRO A 18 20.77 -42.90 1.02
N ARG A 19 20.54 -44.03 1.73
CA ARG A 19 21.62 -44.94 2.15
C ARG A 19 22.05 -45.91 1.03
N ASP A 20 21.08 -46.46 0.33
CA ASP A 20 21.22 -47.61 -0.58
C ASP A 20 20.41 -47.48 -1.88
N GLY A 21 19.50 -46.50 -1.96
CA GLY A 21 18.63 -46.30 -3.11
C GLY A 21 17.41 -47.23 -3.19
N GLU A 22 17.26 -48.19 -2.28
CA GLU A 22 16.14 -49.16 -2.34
C GLU A 22 14.78 -48.46 -2.29
N LEU A 23 14.63 -47.44 -1.43
CA LEU A 23 13.39 -46.66 -1.36
C LEU A 23 13.10 -45.92 -2.68
N GLY A 24 14.14 -45.38 -3.33
CA GLY A 24 14.00 -44.78 -4.65
C GLY A 24 13.55 -45.77 -5.69
N ALA A 25 14.14 -46.97 -5.69
CA ALA A 25 13.77 -48.06 -6.60
C ALA A 25 12.31 -48.51 -6.38
N ASP A 26 11.86 -48.60 -5.13
CA ASP A 26 10.48 -48.89 -4.76
C ASP A 26 9.51 -47.82 -5.29
N LEU A 27 9.84 -46.54 -5.11
CA LEU A 27 9.01 -45.44 -5.59
C LEU A 27 8.89 -45.42 -7.11
N VAL A 28 9.99 -45.66 -7.83
CA VAL A 28 9.97 -45.76 -9.30
C VAL A 28 9.13 -46.96 -9.75
N ARG A 29 9.26 -48.13 -9.11
CA ARG A 29 8.40 -49.30 -9.41
C ARG A 29 6.92 -49.02 -9.15
N ALA A 30 6.61 -48.22 -8.13
CA ALA A 30 5.26 -47.78 -7.81
C ALA A 30 4.71 -46.69 -8.76
N GLY A 31 5.46 -46.30 -9.80
CA GLY A 31 5.03 -45.36 -10.84
C GLY A 31 5.45 -43.91 -10.62
N PHE A 32 6.25 -43.60 -9.58
CA PHE A 32 6.75 -42.25 -9.33
C PHE A 32 8.03 -41.98 -10.13
N GLU A 33 7.87 -41.70 -11.43
CA GLU A 33 8.99 -41.50 -12.34
C GLU A 33 9.78 -40.19 -12.08
N ASN A 34 9.14 -39.20 -11.46
CA ASN A 34 9.74 -37.91 -11.10
C ASN A 34 10.52 -37.95 -9.79
N TYR A 35 11.35 -38.98 -9.63
CA TYR A 35 12.22 -39.20 -8.46
C TYR A 35 13.66 -38.73 -8.69
N LEU A 36 14.26 -38.09 -7.68
CA LEU A 36 15.67 -37.73 -7.63
C LEU A 36 16.25 -37.97 -6.24
N ALA A 37 17.28 -38.81 -6.17
CA ALA A 37 18.15 -38.95 -5.01
C ALA A 37 19.22 -37.85 -5.02
N VAL A 38 19.51 -37.25 -3.87
CA VAL A 38 20.57 -36.25 -3.71
C VAL A 38 21.50 -36.68 -2.59
N VAL A 39 22.75 -36.96 -2.94
CA VAL A 39 23.80 -37.41 -2.01
C VAL A 39 24.95 -36.42 -1.99
N SER A 40 25.73 -36.44 -0.92
CA SER A 40 26.86 -35.54 -0.74
C SER A 40 28.12 -35.92 -1.53
N SER A 41 28.25 -37.18 -1.95
CA SER A 41 29.46 -37.74 -2.59
C SER A 41 29.14 -38.35 -3.97
N PRO A 42 29.95 -38.05 -5.01
CA PRO A 42 29.85 -38.71 -6.31
C PRO A 42 30.04 -40.23 -6.24
N GLU A 43 30.91 -40.72 -5.35
CA GLU A 43 31.16 -42.14 -5.15
C GLU A 43 29.91 -42.87 -4.63
N VAL A 44 29.20 -42.25 -3.67
CA VAL A 44 27.91 -42.76 -3.18
C VAL A 44 26.86 -42.74 -4.28
N ALA A 45 26.83 -41.69 -5.11
CA ALA A 45 25.88 -41.61 -6.23
C ALA A 45 26.08 -42.78 -7.20
N ALA A 46 27.33 -43.01 -7.61
CA ALA A 46 27.70 -44.10 -8.51
C ALA A 46 27.39 -45.49 -7.91
N ALA A 47 27.65 -45.68 -6.62
CA ALA A 47 27.34 -46.93 -5.93
C ALA A 47 25.83 -47.24 -5.91
N ILE A 48 24.99 -46.22 -5.66
CA ILE A 48 23.53 -46.37 -5.67
C ILE A 48 23.03 -46.74 -7.07
N GLU A 49 23.50 -46.05 -8.12
CA GLU A 49 23.11 -46.34 -9.51
C GLU A 49 23.58 -47.73 -9.97
N GLN A 50 24.76 -48.17 -9.53
CA GLN A 50 25.27 -49.50 -9.85
C GLN A 50 24.43 -50.60 -9.18
N GLN A 51 23.99 -50.38 -7.94
CA GLN A 51 23.15 -51.34 -7.21
C GLN A 51 21.70 -51.35 -7.72
N ASN A 52 21.20 -50.21 -8.22
CA ASN A 52 19.81 -50.03 -8.64
C ASN A 52 19.77 -49.43 -10.06
N SER A 53 19.81 -50.29 -11.08
CA SER A 53 19.88 -49.85 -12.48
C SER A 53 18.69 -48.99 -12.93
N ASN A 54 17.52 -49.15 -12.30
CA ASN A 54 16.34 -48.30 -12.52
C ASN A 54 16.48 -46.86 -12.01
N LEU A 55 17.52 -46.58 -11.20
CA LEU A 55 17.87 -45.24 -10.73
C LEU A 55 18.94 -44.54 -11.58
N CYS A 56 19.39 -45.16 -12.68
CA CYS A 56 20.36 -44.53 -13.58
C CYS A 56 19.85 -43.15 -14.07
N GLY A 57 20.64 -42.10 -13.84
CA GLY A 57 20.27 -40.72 -14.15
C GLY A 57 19.20 -40.13 -13.23
N LYS A 58 18.98 -40.73 -12.05
CA LYS A 58 18.11 -40.24 -10.97
C LYS A 58 18.87 -40.01 -9.66
N VAL A 59 20.21 -40.00 -9.68
CA VAL A 59 21.04 -39.76 -8.49
C VAL A 59 21.99 -38.60 -8.74
N ALA A 60 21.82 -37.51 -7.98
CA ALA A 60 22.64 -36.31 -8.06
C ALA A 60 23.64 -36.24 -6.90
N ALA A 61 24.91 -35.96 -7.21
CA ALA A 61 25.91 -35.58 -6.22
C ALA A 61 25.91 -34.06 -6.02
N ASN A 62 25.64 -33.60 -4.79
CA ASN A 62 25.66 -32.19 -4.44
C ASN A 62 26.16 -31.99 -3.00
N ALA A 63 27.38 -31.46 -2.88
CA ALA A 63 28.00 -31.19 -1.59
C ALA A 63 27.43 -29.96 -0.87
N ASP A 64 26.64 -29.09 -1.53
CA ASP A 64 26.07 -27.88 -0.91
C ASP A 64 25.14 -28.25 0.25
N ALA A 65 25.47 -27.79 1.46
CA ALA A 65 24.66 -27.96 2.66
C ALA A 65 23.25 -27.35 2.53
N ARG A 66 23.04 -26.43 1.56
CA ARG A 66 21.75 -25.80 1.26
C ARG A 66 20.85 -26.63 0.34
N ARG A 67 21.29 -27.82 -0.12
CA ARG A 67 20.53 -28.70 -1.04
C ARG A 67 19.10 -29.03 -0.60
N ILE A 68 18.87 -29.10 0.72
CA ILE A 68 17.53 -29.35 1.30
C ILE A 68 16.54 -28.23 0.94
N ARG A 69 17.00 -26.98 0.91
CA ARG A 69 16.15 -25.81 0.62
C ARG A 69 16.11 -25.45 -0.87
N ARG A 70 17.14 -25.80 -1.63
CA ARG A 70 17.34 -25.36 -3.02
C ARG A 70 16.85 -26.40 -4.02
N ASN A 71 15.53 -26.63 -4.05
CA ASN A 71 14.90 -27.54 -5.01
C ASN A 71 13.38 -27.24 -5.19
N ASN A 72 12.75 -27.89 -6.17
CA ASN A 72 11.32 -27.77 -6.49
C ASN A 72 10.47 -28.99 -6.03
N ALA A 73 10.89 -29.73 -4.99
CA ALA A 73 10.18 -30.92 -4.54
C ALA A 73 8.72 -30.63 -4.14
N ASP A 74 7.78 -31.43 -4.63
CA ASP A 74 6.43 -31.53 -4.07
C ASP A 74 6.43 -32.45 -2.85
N VAL A 75 7.23 -33.52 -2.92
CA VAL A 75 7.46 -34.48 -1.83
C VAL A 75 8.95 -34.50 -1.50
N MET A 76 9.30 -34.15 -0.27
CA MET A 76 10.67 -34.22 0.20
C MET A 76 10.85 -35.40 1.17
N VAL A 77 11.71 -36.34 0.79
CA VAL A 77 12.06 -37.51 1.61
C VAL A 77 13.38 -37.21 2.32
N LEU A 78 13.36 -37.26 3.65
CA LEU A 78 14.52 -36.97 4.49
C LEU A 78 15.07 -38.29 5.06
N SER A 79 16.25 -38.71 4.59
CA SER A 79 16.93 -39.94 4.98
C SER A 79 18.14 -39.67 5.91
N GLY A 80 18.54 -40.69 6.67
CA GLY A 80 19.66 -40.60 7.62
C GLY A 80 19.47 -39.54 8.72
N TRP A 81 20.35 -38.54 8.77
CA TRP A 81 20.32 -37.42 9.73
C TRP A 81 19.55 -36.19 9.24
N THR A 82 19.17 -36.16 7.96
CA THR A 82 18.44 -35.04 7.37
C THR A 82 17.03 -34.81 7.93
N PRO A 83 16.33 -35.77 8.60
CA PRO A 83 15.07 -35.48 9.29
C PRO A 83 15.15 -34.33 10.30
N LEU A 84 16.33 -34.05 10.88
CA LEU A 84 16.53 -32.90 11.76
C LEU A 84 16.30 -31.55 11.07
N ALA A 85 16.33 -31.50 9.72
CA ALA A 85 16.00 -30.30 8.96
C ALA A 85 14.55 -29.82 9.17
N LEU A 86 13.65 -30.68 9.66
CA LEU A 86 12.30 -30.31 10.13
C LEU A 86 12.33 -29.21 11.20
N ALA A 87 13.42 -29.11 11.97
CA ALA A 87 13.60 -28.06 12.97
C ALA A 87 13.68 -26.66 12.33
N ILE A 88 14.19 -26.55 11.10
CA ILE A 88 14.34 -25.27 10.39
C ILE A 88 13.28 -25.18 9.29
N TRP A 89 12.12 -24.61 9.62
CA TRP A 89 10.96 -24.52 8.71
C TRP A 89 11.29 -23.95 7.33
N ARG A 90 12.24 -23.00 7.25
CA ARG A 90 12.66 -22.39 5.99
C ARG A 90 13.23 -23.39 4.97
N ASN A 91 13.73 -24.54 5.43
CA ASN A 91 14.31 -25.56 4.57
C ASN A 91 13.26 -26.43 3.88
N ILE A 92 12.04 -26.49 4.42
CA ILE A 92 11.04 -27.49 4.04
C ILE A 92 9.70 -26.89 3.59
N ARG A 93 9.51 -25.58 3.81
CA ARG A 93 8.23 -24.89 3.59
C ARG A 93 7.75 -24.84 2.15
N HIS A 94 8.61 -25.15 1.17
CA HIS A 94 8.26 -25.15 -0.25
C HIS A 94 7.60 -26.47 -0.70
N ALA A 95 7.94 -27.58 -0.04
CA ALA A 95 7.35 -28.89 -0.31
C ALA A 95 5.92 -28.98 0.25
N GLU A 96 5.05 -29.67 -0.48
CA GLU A 96 3.70 -29.98 -0.01
C GLU A 96 3.72 -31.11 1.01
N TRP A 97 4.57 -32.10 0.78
CA TRP A 97 4.70 -33.28 1.62
C TRP A 97 6.12 -33.45 2.13
N ILE A 98 6.24 -33.83 3.39
CA ILE A 98 7.51 -34.22 4.00
C ILE A 98 7.37 -35.67 4.43
N ALA A 99 8.33 -36.50 4.03
CA ALA A 99 8.37 -37.91 4.34
C ALA A 99 9.70 -38.29 5.00
N VAL A 100 9.64 -39.24 5.94
CA VAL A 100 10.81 -39.80 6.61
C VAL A 100 10.67 -41.32 6.61
N PRO A 101 11.69 -42.10 6.19
CA PRO A 101 11.65 -43.56 6.29
C PRO A 101 11.45 -44.03 7.73
N LEU A 102 10.48 -44.93 7.95
CA LEU A 102 10.18 -45.48 9.26
C LEU A 102 11.22 -46.56 9.61
N GLN A 103 12.26 -46.14 10.34
CA GLN A 103 13.35 -46.99 10.80
C GLN A 103 13.73 -46.65 12.25
N ILE A 104 14.35 -47.60 12.95
CA ILE A 104 14.87 -47.39 14.31
C ILE A 104 16.13 -46.52 14.22
N HIS A 105 15.94 -45.20 14.16
CA HIS A 105 17.03 -44.22 14.11
C HIS A 105 16.66 -42.98 14.96
N PRO A 106 17.59 -42.43 15.77
CA PRO A 106 17.28 -41.32 16.68
C PRO A 106 16.75 -40.07 15.96
N ALA A 107 17.23 -39.79 14.75
CA ALA A 107 16.73 -38.66 13.96
C ALA A 107 15.25 -38.80 13.55
N VAL A 108 14.74 -40.03 13.38
CA VAL A 108 13.33 -40.28 13.05
C VAL A 108 12.43 -39.98 14.26
N GLY A 109 12.85 -40.41 15.46
CA GLY A 109 12.15 -40.08 16.70
C GLY A 109 12.13 -38.56 16.97
N ALA A 110 13.27 -37.90 16.76
CA ALA A 110 13.37 -36.44 16.87
C ALA A 110 12.48 -35.72 15.84
N ALA A 111 12.48 -36.19 14.58
CA ALA A 111 11.62 -35.67 13.53
C ALA A 111 10.13 -35.78 13.86
N TRP A 112 9.70 -36.92 14.40
CA TRP A 112 8.31 -37.10 14.85
C TRP A 112 7.94 -36.10 15.95
N PHE A 113 8.81 -35.91 16.94
CA PHE A 113 8.60 -34.92 18.00
C PHE A 113 8.54 -33.48 17.46
N ILE A 114 9.49 -33.11 16.58
CA ILE A 114 9.50 -31.79 15.92
C ILE A 114 8.22 -31.59 15.11
N ALA A 115 7.77 -32.61 14.36
CA ALA A 115 6.54 -32.54 13.59
C ALA A 115 5.30 -32.38 14.49
N ALA A 116 5.26 -33.02 15.67
CA ALA A 116 4.22 -32.81 16.67
C ALA A 116 4.17 -31.35 17.16
N VAL A 117 5.33 -30.74 17.46
CA VAL A 117 5.42 -29.31 17.79
C VAL A 117 4.95 -28.44 16.63
N ARG A 118 5.35 -28.75 15.39
CA ARG A 118 4.95 -28.02 14.18
C ARG A 118 3.44 -28.13 13.92
N ARG A 119 2.82 -29.27 14.22
CA ARG A 119 1.38 -29.46 14.18
C ARG A 119 0.67 -28.54 15.18
N LEU A 120 1.16 -28.44 16.42
CA LEU A 120 0.61 -27.52 17.43
C LEU A 120 0.70 -26.05 16.98
N LEU A 121 1.74 -25.69 16.22
CA LEU A 121 1.89 -24.36 15.60
C LEU A 121 1.05 -24.18 14.32
N GLY A 122 0.31 -25.20 13.88
CA GLY A 122 -0.51 -25.18 12.67
C GLY A 122 0.27 -25.20 11.36
N HIS A 123 1.52 -25.70 11.35
CA HIS A 123 2.36 -25.76 10.16
C HIS A 123 2.15 -27.03 9.33
N VAL A 124 1.87 -28.17 9.98
CA VAL A 124 1.69 -29.47 9.32
C VAL A 124 0.44 -30.20 9.81
N GLU A 125 -0.04 -31.14 9.01
CA GLU A 125 -1.11 -32.08 9.35
C GLU A 125 -0.67 -33.19 10.34
N PRO A 126 -1.62 -33.95 10.93
CA PRO A 126 -1.30 -35.15 11.70
C PRO A 126 -0.45 -36.15 10.90
N THR A 127 0.48 -36.81 11.60
CA THR A 127 1.34 -37.86 11.02
C THR A 127 0.49 -38.95 10.39
N ARG A 128 0.83 -39.33 9.16
CA ARG A 128 0.29 -40.51 8.46
C ARG A 128 1.41 -41.52 8.25
N ILE A 129 1.06 -42.80 8.19
CA ILE A 129 1.99 -43.85 7.75
C ILE A 129 1.60 -44.21 6.33
N ALA A 130 2.56 -44.11 5.41
CA ALA A 130 2.39 -44.47 4.02
C ALA A 130 3.17 -45.76 3.71
N SER A 131 2.59 -46.60 2.87
CA SER A 131 3.21 -47.78 2.28
C SER A 131 2.82 -47.81 0.81
N PHE A 132 3.76 -48.17 -0.07
CA PHE A 132 3.50 -48.30 -1.49
C PHE A 132 3.38 -49.78 -1.87
N PRO A 133 2.60 -50.12 -2.91
CA PRO A 133 2.60 -51.47 -3.46
C PRO A 133 4.03 -51.89 -3.78
N ASP A 134 4.40 -53.11 -3.40
CA ASP A 134 5.73 -53.70 -3.63
C ASP A 134 6.91 -52.98 -2.95
N ALA A 135 6.64 -52.02 -2.05
CA ALA A 135 7.64 -51.38 -1.21
C ALA A 135 7.66 -52.02 0.20
N GLU A 136 8.80 -52.56 0.61
CA GLU A 136 8.94 -53.11 1.96
C GLU A 136 8.99 -52.01 3.03
N ARG A 137 9.39 -50.79 2.63
CA ARG A 137 9.62 -49.65 3.52
C ARG A 137 8.35 -48.83 3.75
N LYS A 138 8.07 -48.52 5.02
CA LYS A 138 7.01 -47.59 5.43
C LYS A 138 7.58 -46.19 5.61
N LEU A 139 6.78 -45.15 5.35
CA LEU A 139 7.15 -43.75 5.54
C LEU A 139 6.27 -43.08 6.59
N LEU A 140 6.85 -42.23 7.43
CA LEU A 140 6.13 -41.22 8.19
C LEU A 140 5.94 -40.00 7.30
N VAL A 141 4.69 -39.55 7.12
CA VAL A 141 4.35 -38.48 6.18
C VAL A 141 3.55 -37.37 6.86
N TRP A 142 3.89 -36.13 6.51
CA TRP A 142 3.19 -34.92 6.96
C TRP A 142 2.86 -34.01 5.78
N ARG A 143 1.62 -33.53 5.70
CA ARG A 143 1.22 -32.49 4.75
C ARG A 143 1.53 -31.11 5.31
N ASN A 144 2.14 -30.25 4.51
CA ASN A 144 2.43 -28.86 4.83
C ASN A 144 1.17 -27.99 4.64
N ARG A 145 0.73 -27.29 5.69
CA ARG A 145 -0.42 -26.37 5.66
C ARG A 145 -0.06 -24.94 5.26
N ARG A 146 1.23 -24.60 5.26
CA ARG A 146 1.76 -23.25 5.00
C ARG A 146 2.78 -23.29 3.87
N ARG A 147 2.39 -23.91 2.75
CA ARG A 147 3.22 -23.93 1.52
C ARG A 147 3.44 -22.49 1.06
N THR A 148 4.70 -22.09 0.93
CA THR A 148 5.03 -20.81 0.29
C THR A 148 4.86 -20.95 -1.21
N THR A 149 4.14 -20.03 -1.84
CA THR A 149 4.06 -19.91 -3.29
C THR A 149 5.44 -19.63 -3.88
N ALA A 150 5.67 -20.08 -5.11
CA ALA A 150 6.91 -19.87 -5.81
C ALA A 150 7.04 -18.37 -6.22
N GLY A 151 7.97 -17.64 -5.59
CA GLY A 151 8.47 -16.36 -6.12
C GLY A 151 9.51 -16.60 -7.21
N ALA A 152 10.05 -15.59 -7.90
CA ALA A 152 10.85 -15.73 -9.15
C ALA A 152 11.83 -16.93 -9.27
N ARG A 153 12.46 -17.35 -8.17
CA ARG A 153 13.28 -18.56 -8.12
C ARG A 153 12.51 -19.82 -8.53
N ARG A 154 13.05 -20.53 -9.50
CA ARG A 154 12.67 -21.88 -9.97
C ARG A 154 13.91 -22.78 -10.01
N TYR A 155 13.71 -24.03 -10.40
CA TYR A 155 14.77 -25.02 -10.47
C TYR A 155 14.68 -25.80 -11.79
N ILE A 156 15.80 -25.88 -12.50
CA ILE A 156 15.91 -26.62 -13.75
C ILE A 156 15.91 -28.12 -13.43
N PRO A 157 15.06 -28.93 -14.11
CA PRO A 157 15.02 -30.37 -13.91
C PRO A 157 16.40 -31.01 -14.09
N TYR A 158 16.79 -31.88 -13.15
CA TYR A 158 18.13 -32.45 -13.09
C TYR A 158 18.51 -33.20 -14.37
N ARG A 159 17.58 -34.02 -14.88
CA ARG A 159 17.77 -34.80 -16.12
C ARG A 159 17.92 -33.94 -17.37
N LEU A 160 17.23 -32.81 -17.40
CA LEU A 160 17.28 -31.87 -18.52
C LEU A 160 18.61 -31.10 -18.48
N GLY A 161 19.04 -30.68 -17.29
CA GLY A 161 20.23 -29.87 -17.09
C GLY A 161 20.11 -28.48 -17.73
N VAL A 162 21.09 -27.61 -17.44
CA VAL A 162 21.10 -26.24 -17.99
C VAL A 162 21.14 -26.25 -19.52
N LYS A 163 22.00 -27.11 -20.10
CA LYS A 163 22.14 -27.23 -21.55
C LYS A 163 20.82 -27.64 -22.21
N GLY A 164 20.21 -28.73 -21.75
CA GLY A 164 18.97 -29.24 -22.35
C GLY A 164 17.82 -28.26 -22.18
N PHE A 165 17.75 -27.57 -21.05
CA PHE A 165 16.72 -26.55 -20.80
C PHE A 165 16.84 -25.38 -21.78
N LEU A 166 18.04 -24.82 -21.93
CA LEU A 166 18.27 -23.71 -22.87
C LEU A 166 18.07 -24.15 -24.33
N GLN A 167 18.55 -25.34 -24.69
CA GLN A 167 18.34 -25.92 -26.02
C GLN A 167 16.84 -26.05 -26.32
N GLN A 168 16.06 -26.57 -25.38
CA GLN A 168 14.61 -26.70 -25.54
C GLN A 168 13.93 -25.34 -25.74
N LEU A 169 14.32 -24.31 -24.98
CA LEU A 169 13.79 -22.96 -25.18
C LEU A 169 14.14 -22.41 -26.57
N GLN A 170 15.35 -22.70 -27.07
CA GLN A 170 15.79 -22.28 -28.39
C GLN A 170 15.06 -23.03 -29.51
N ASP A 171 14.94 -24.35 -29.39
CA ASP A 171 14.30 -25.24 -30.38
C ASP A 171 12.80 -24.94 -30.49
N ASP A 172 12.14 -24.66 -29.36
CA ASP A 172 10.74 -24.23 -29.29
C ASP A 172 10.55 -22.74 -29.67
N GLN A 173 11.62 -22.03 -30.06
CA GLN A 173 11.63 -20.61 -30.43
C GLN A 173 11.01 -19.68 -29.36
N ARG A 174 11.19 -20.01 -28.08
CA ARG A 174 10.64 -19.24 -26.96
C ARG A 174 11.32 -17.89 -26.86
N LYS A 175 10.55 -16.82 -26.73
CA LYS A 175 11.10 -15.46 -26.57
C LYS A 175 11.70 -15.26 -25.18
N HIS A 176 13.01 -15.49 -25.07
CA HIS A 176 13.78 -15.43 -23.82
C HIS A 176 15.09 -14.66 -23.98
N VAL A 177 15.72 -14.30 -22.85
CA VAL A 177 17.09 -13.74 -22.73
C VAL A 177 17.73 -14.21 -21.43
N VAL A 178 18.93 -14.78 -21.50
CA VAL A 178 19.79 -14.99 -20.33
C VAL A 178 20.51 -13.68 -20.00
N LEU A 179 20.26 -13.12 -18.82
CA LEU A 179 20.59 -11.72 -18.53
C LEU A 179 22.07 -11.44 -18.30
N ARG A 180 22.81 -12.40 -17.74
CA ARG A 180 24.22 -12.25 -17.33
C ARG A 180 24.88 -13.60 -17.13
N TRP A 181 26.22 -13.60 -17.06
CA TRP A 181 27.04 -14.78 -16.80
C TRP A 181 26.87 -15.89 -17.83
N PHE A 182 26.47 -15.53 -19.05
CA PHE A 182 26.21 -16.48 -20.12
C PHE A 182 27.50 -17.00 -20.78
N GLU A 183 28.64 -16.36 -20.51
CA GLU A 183 29.95 -16.66 -21.12
C GLU A 183 30.47 -18.05 -20.75
N SER A 184 30.11 -18.56 -19.57
CA SER A 184 30.48 -19.91 -19.12
C SER A 184 29.45 -20.98 -19.48
N LEU A 185 28.31 -20.62 -20.08
CA LEU A 185 27.25 -21.58 -20.38
C LEU A 185 27.74 -22.67 -21.35
N PRO A 186 27.30 -23.93 -21.15
CA PRO A 186 26.24 -24.37 -20.24
C PRO A 186 26.68 -24.59 -18.77
N ALA A 187 27.94 -24.36 -18.42
CA ALA A 187 28.41 -24.52 -17.05
C ALA A 187 28.00 -23.32 -16.19
N VAL A 188 27.28 -23.58 -15.11
CA VAL A 188 26.96 -22.61 -14.06
C VAL A 188 27.86 -22.88 -12.86
N MET A 189 28.52 -21.84 -12.36
CA MET A 189 29.44 -21.98 -11.23
C MET A 189 28.71 -22.46 -9.96
N PRO A 190 29.35 -23.28 -9.11
CA PRO A 190 28.72 -23.77 -7.89
C PRO A 190 28.21 -22.64 -7.00
N GLY A 191 26.90 -22.64 -6.73
CA GLY A 191 26.25 -21.65 -5.87
C GLY A 191 25.66 -20.43 -6.60
N GLU A 192 26.00 -20.23 -7.87
CA GLU A 192 25.37 -19.26 -8.78
C GLU A 192 24.02 -19.77 -9.29
N ASP A 193 23.21 -18.84 -9.80
CA ASP A 193 21.94 -19.07 -10.48
C ASP A 193 21.99 -18.61 -11.94
N LEU A 194 21.03 -19.09 -12.71
CA LEU A 194 20.74 -18.56 -14.04
C LEU A 194 19.69 -17.46 -13.91
N ASP A 195 19.89 -16.30 -14.53
CA ASP A 195 18.88 -15.24 -14.58
C ASP A 195 18.24 -15.18 -15.96
N LEU A 196 16.93 -15.45 -16.01
CA LEU A 196 16.18 -15.56 -17.25
C LEU A 196 15.06 -14.54 -17.30
N LEU A 197 15.03 -13.73 -18.36
CA LEU A 197 13.90 -12.87 -18.71
C LEU A 197 13.13 -13.50 -19.88
N ILE A 198 11.81 -13.55 -19.77
CA ILE A 198 10.92 -14.07 -20.82
C ILE A 198 9.78 -13.09 -21.13
N ASP A 199 9.18 -13.25 -22.30
CA ASP A 199 7.89 -12.62 -22.60
C ASP A 199 6.79 -13.20 -21.71
N ASP A 200 5.76 -12.40 -21.43
CA ASP A 200 4.65 -12.80 -20.56
C ASP A 200 3.90 -14.00 -21.13
N ALA A 201 3.78 -14.07 -22.46
CA ALA A 201 3.09 -15.14 -23.17
C ALA A 201 3.78 -16.51 -23.01
N GLU A 202 5.09 -16.53 -22.72
CA GLU A 202 5.86 -17.77 -22.60
C GLU A 202 5.81 -18.38 -21.20
N LEU A 203 5.27 -17.66 -20.21
CA LEU A 203 5.34 -18.06 -18.81
C LEU A 203 4.80 -19.47 -18.57
N THR A 204 3.63 -19.79 -19.12
CA THR A 204 3.00 -21.10 -18.92
C THR A 204 3.86 -22.24 -19.47
N GLU A 205 4.45 -22.04 -20.64
CA GLU A 205 5.23 -23.06 -21.36
C GLU A 205 6.58 -23.28 -20.69
N VAL A 206 7.28 -22.20 -20.34
CA VAL A 206 8.56 -22.25 -19.62
C VAL A 206 8.37 -22.86 -18.22
N GLN A 207 7.27 -22.50 -17.54
CA GLN A 207 6.93 -23.10 -16.25
C GLN A 207 6.68 -24.60 -16.37
N ARG A 208 5.95 -25.05 -17.41
CA ARG A 208 5.74 -26.48 -17.66
C ARG A 208 7.05 -27.22 -17.88
N CYS A 209 7.99 -26.63 -18.62
CA CYS A 209 9.33 -27.19 -18.79
C CYS A 209 10.06 -27.32 -17.44
N LEU A 210 10.03 -26.29 -16.59
CA LEU A 210 10.65 -26.31 -15.26
C LEU A 210 9.96 -27.27 -14.28
N ASP A 211 8.66 -27.52 -14.47
CA ASP A 211 7.88 -28.46 -13.66
C ASP A 211 7.92 -29.91 -14.14
N SER A 212 8.56 -30.17 -15.28
CA SER A 212 8.63 -31.51 -15.89
C SER A 212 9.38 -32.55 -15.05
N GLY A 213 10.13 -32.13 -14.03
CA GLY A 213 10.80 -33.04 -13.11
C GLY A 213 11.49 -32.37 -11.92
N PRO A 214 12.07 -33.17 -11.01
CA PRO A 214 12.80 -32.67 -9.86
C PRO A 214 14.08 -31.94 -10.30
N GLY A 215 14.31 -30.77 -9.73
CA GLY A 215 15.39 -29.86 -10.10
C GLY A 215 16.19 -29.36 -8.91
N LEU A 216 17.49 -29.12 -9.13
CA LEU A 216 18.45 -28.64 -8.14
C LEU A 216 19.15 -27.35 -8.56
N GLN A 217 19.33 -27.14 -9.87
CA GLN A 217 19.99 -25.94 -10.38
C GLN A 217 19.02 -24.76 -10.34
N PRO A 218 19.28 -23.71 -9.54
CA PRO A 218 18.41 -22.56 -9.49
C PRO A 218 18.43 -21.75 -10.79
N VAL A 219 17.25 -21.24 -11.16
CA VAL A 219 17.04 -20.20 -12.16
C VAL A 219 16.09 -19.15 -11.60
N ASP A 220 16.44 -17.87 -11.67
CA ASP A 220 15.52 -16.77 -11.38
C ASP A 220 14.77 -16.40 -12.66
N LEU A 221 13.47 -16.66 -12.67
CA LEU A 221 12.57 -16.45 -13.81
C LEU A 221 11.81 -15.14 -13.66
N TYR A 222 12.03 -14.22 -14.60
CA TYR A 222 11.38 -12.92 -14.66
C TYR A 222 10.56 -12.78 -15.94
N THR A 223 9.40 -12.14 -15.83
CA THR A 223 8.59 -11.72 -17.00
C THR A 223 8.71 -10.22 -17.20
N HIS A 224 8.51 -9.76 -18.44
CA HIS A 224 8.73 -8.35 -18.78
C HIS A 224 7.77 -7.37 -18.09
N THR A 225 6.56 -7.80 -17.70
CA THR A 225 5.63 -6.99 -16.89
C THR A 225 5.64 -7.32 -15.40
N GLY A 226 6.47 -8.28 -14.96
CA GLY A 226 6.53 -8.72 -13.57
C GLY A 226 5.25 -9.39 -13.10
N LEU A 227 4.74 -10.37 -13.86
CA LEU A 227 3.59 -11.19 -13.50
C LEU A 227 3.80 -11.88 -12.13
N PRO A 228 2.71 -12.18 -11.38
CA PRO A 228 2.80 -12.77 -10.05
C PRO A 228 3.71 -14.01 -10.00
N GLY A 229 4.67 -13.98 -9.08
CA GLY A 229 5.61 -15.11 -8.90
C GLY A 229 6.81 -15.08 -9.86
N THR A 230 6.91 -14.05 -10.71
CA THR A 230 8.06 -13.70 -11.56
C THR A 230 8.47 -12.23 -11.41
N ASP A 231 7.95 -11.57 -10.39
CA ASP A 231 8.32 -10.20 -10.00
C ASP A 231 9.57 -10.16 -9.11
N PHE A 232 10.27 -9.03 -9.14
CA PHE A 232 11.32 -8.68 -8.20
C PHE A 232 10.76 -7.74 -7.12
N ARG A 233 10.47 -8.27 -5.94
CA ARG A 233 9.96 -7.49 -4.80
C ARG A 233 8.67 -6.71 -5.14
N SER A 234 7.75 -7.37 -5.86
CA SER A 234 6.49 -6.81 -6.35
C SER A 234 6.64 -5.70 -7.39
N LEU A 235 7.76 -5.72 -8.12
CA LEU A 235 8.04 -4.87 -9.28
C LEU A 235 8.52 -5.74 -10.45
N PRO A 236 8.33 -5.29 -11.70
CA PRO A 236 9.07 -5.85 -12.82
C PRO A 236 10.57 -5.76 -12.58
N TYR A 237 11.34 -6.74 -13.09
CA TYR A 237 12.79 -6.75 -12.89
C TYR A 237 13.47 -5.57 -13.58
N TYR A 238 13.04 -5.27 -14.82
CA TYR A 238 13.35 -4.02 -15.52
C TYR A 238 12.05 -3.30 -15.84
N PRO A 239 12.05 -1.97 -16.03
CA PRO A 239 10.92 -1.25 -16.61
C PRO A 239 10.44 -1.95 -17.90
N PRO A 240 9.13 -2.13 -18.12
CA PRO A 240 8.61 -3.00 -19.19
C PRO A 240 9.11 -2.66 -20.59
N THR A 241 9.34 -1.37 -20.88
CA THR A 241 9.89 -0.90 -22.15
C THR A 241 11.33 -1.40 -22.37
N MET A 242 12.15 -1.42 -21.32
CA MET A 242 13.53 -1.92 -21.36
C MET A 242 13.57 -3.44 -21.43
N ALA A 243 12.72 -4.11 -20.65
CA ALA A 243 12.59 -5.56 -20.68
C ALA A 243 12.18 -6.06 -22.08
N ARG A 244 11.27 -5.34 -22.74
CA ARG A 244 10.86 -5.64 -24.11
C ARG A 244 11.99 -5.43 -25.12
N LYS A 245 12.72 -4.31 -25.03
CA LYS A 245 13.93 -4.08 -25.85
C LYS A 245 14.96 -5.19 -25.69
N LEU A 246 15.22 -5.63 -24.45
CA LEU A 246 16.11 -6.76 -24.18
C LEU A 246 15.66 -8.03 -24.92
N LEU A 247 14.37 -8.36 -24.85
CA LEU A 247 13.81 -9.54 -25.52
C LEU A 247 13.82 -9.44 -27.05
N ASP A 248 13.50 -8.28 -27.59
CA ASP A 248 13.40 -8.04 -29.04
C ASP A 248 14.77 -8.03 -29.69
N GLU A 249 15.76 -7.41 -29.04
CA GLU A 249 17.11 -7.22 -29.59
C GLU A 249 18.11 -8.27 -29.11
N ALA A 250 17.68 -9.31 -28.39
CA ALA A 250 18.59 -10.38 -27.99
C ALA A 250 19.07 -11.23 -29.19
N HIS A 251 20.34 -11.59 -29.14
CA HIS A 251 21.01 -12.35 -30.20
C HIS A 251 21.35 -13.76 -29.73
N GLU A 252 21.52 -14.66 -30.69
CA GLU A 252 21.89 -16.04 -30.42
C GLU A 252 23.33 -16.15 -29.90
N HIS A 253 23.51 -16.86 -28.79
CA HIS A 253 24.79 -17.17 -28.19
C HIS A 253 25.10 -18.66 -28.30
N ARG A 254 26.17 -19.00 -29.04
CA ARG A 254 26.71 -20.36 -29.18
C ARG A 254 25.67 -21.43 -29.60
N ARG A 255 24.62 -21.05 -30.34
CA ARG A 255 23.49 -21.93 -30.71
C ARG A 255 22.81 -22.61 -29.52
N LEU A 256 22.86 -21.97 -28.35
CA LEU A 256 22.38 -22.53 -27.09
C LEU A 256 21.24 -21.71 -26.49
N CYS A 257 21.36 -20.38 -26.49
CA CYS A 257 20.38 -19.49 -25.87
C CYS A 257 20.46 -18.10 -26.50
N ARG A 258 19.53 -17.22 -26.12
CA ARG A 258 19.55 -15.80 -26.48
C ARG A 258 20.13 -14.96 -25.34
N VAL A 259 20.96 -13.98 -25.69
CA VAL A 259 21.65 -13.06 -24.74
C VAL A 259 21.50 -11.60 -25.19
N PRO A 260 21.68 -10.61 -24.31
CA PRO A 260 21.61 -9.20 -24.69
C PRO A 260 22.67 -8.83 -25.74
N SER A 261 22.40 -7.80 -26.54
CA SER A 261 23.45 -7.12 -27.33
C SER A 261 24.54 -6.55 -26.41
N PRO A 262 25.77 -6.27 -26.90
CA PRO A 262 26.84 -5.73 -26.06
C PRO A 262 26.44 -4.47 -25.28
N GLU A 263 25.79 -3.50 -25.94
CA GLU A 263 25.27 -2.29 -25.28
C GLU A 263 24.23 -2.65 -24.22
N HIS A 264 23.27 -3.52 -24.54
CA HIS A 264 22.24 -3.92 -23.59
C HIS A 264 22.76 -4.78 -22.44
N HIS A 265 23.85 -5.53 -22.64
CA HIS A 265 24.50 -6.27 -21.56
C HIS A 265 25.13 -5.29 -20.55
N PHE A 266 25.83 -4.26 -21.03
CA PHE A 266 26.35 -3.19 -20.17
C PHE A 266 25.22 -2.51 -19.39
N LEU A 267 24.17 -2.04 -20.08
CA LEU A 267 23.08 -1.28 -19.47
C LEU A 267 22.28 -2.12 -18.45
N SER A 268 21.97 -3.38 -18.78
CA SER A 268 21.20 -4.26 -17.91
C SER A 268 21.98 -4.70 -16.66
N LEU A 269 23.30 -4.86 -16.78
CA LEU A 269 24.19 -5.17 -15.65
C LEU A 269 24.44 -3.93 -14.78
N ALA A 270 24.62 -2.76 -15.37
CA ALA A 270 24.74 -1.49 -14.64
C ALA A 270 23.45 -1.21 -13.84
N TYR A 271 22.29 -1.40 -14.46
CA TYR A 271 20.99 -1.30 -13.79
C TYR A 271 20.90 -2.27 -12.60
N HIS A 272 21.29 -3.54 -12.77
CA HIS A 272 21.29 -4.52 -11.69
C HIS A 272 22.21 -4.10 -10.53
N ALA A 273 23.45 -3.74 -10.83
CA ALA A 273 24.42 -3.32 -9.83
C ALA A 273 23.94 -2.09 -9.06
N LEU A 274 23.41 -1.09 -9.76
CA LEU A 274 22.96 0.17 -9.21
C LEU A 274 21.65 0.06 -8.42
N TYR A 275 20.58 -0.42 -9.05
CA TYR A 275 19.23 -0.33 -8.50
C TYR A 275 18.84 -1.55 -7.67
N HIS A 276 19.30 -2.76 -8.03
CA HIS A 276 18.96 -3.99 -7.29
C HIS A 276 19.92 -4.24 -6.13
N LYS A 277 21.22 -4.01 -6.33
CA LYS A 277 22.26 -4.22 -5.31
C LYS A 277 22.64 -2.93 -4.56
N GLY A 278 22.76 -1.79 -5.25
CA GLY A 278 23.22 -0.53 -4.66
C GLY A 278 24.61 -0.69 -4.07
N VAL A 279 24.81 -0.24 -2.83
CA VAL A 279 26.11 -0.37 -2.12
C VAL A 279 26.62 -1.80 -2.00
N SER A 280 25.74 -2.81 -2.04
CA SER A 280 26.14 -4.23 -2.00
C SER A 280 26.78 -4.72 -3.30
N SER A 281 26.79 -3.92 -4.37
CA SER A 281 27.56 -4.21 -5.59
C SER A 281 29.07 -3.97 -5.41
N GLY A 282 29.48 -3.22 -4.38
CA GLY A 282 30.87 -2.81 -4.20
C GLY A 282 31.30 -1.62 -5.07
N LEU A 283 30.39 -1.01 -5.83
CA LEU A 283 30.68 0.18 -6.62
C LEU A 283 30.95 1.41 -5.73
N PRO A 284 31.90 2.30 -6.12
CA PRO A 284 32.16 3.55 -5.39
C PRO A 284 30.98 4.52 -5.42
N THR A 285 30.88 5.37 -4.38
CA THR A 285 29.88 6.43 -4.25
C THR A 285 30.47 7.66 -3.55
N SER A 286 30.13 8.85 -4.02
CA SER A 286 30.50 10.12 -3.38
C SER A 286 29.50 10.59 -2.33
N GLU A 287 28.24 10.14 -2.42
CA GLU A 287 27.13 10.60 -1.56
C GLU A 287 27.05 9.84 -0.22
N ALA A 288 27.86 8.80 -0.03
CA ALA A 288 27.82 7.94 1.15
C ALA A 288 29.18 7.32 1.52
N ALA A 289 30.20 8.18 1.75
CA ALA A 289 31.54 7.73 2.12
C ALA A 289 31.57 6.76 3.32
N ASP A 290 30.67 6.93 4.30
CA ASP A 290 30.55 6.06 5.49
C ASP A 290 29.90 4.68 5.20
N ILE A 291 29.36 4.47 3.99
CA ILE A 291 28.72 3.22 3.54
C ILE A 291 29.56 2.51 2.47
N ALA A 292 30.58 3.18 1.92
CA ALA A 292 31.51 2.62 0.95
C ALA A 292 32.38 1.55 1.63
N GLY A 293 32.36 0.31 1.10
CA GLY A 293 33.19 -0.79 1.62
C GLY A 293 32.50 -2.14 1.77
N ALA A 294 31.23 -2.28 1.37
CA ALA A 294 30.64 -3.61 1.26
C ALA A 294 31.32 -4.38 0.12
N ARG A 295 32.01 -5.48 0.45
CA ARG A 295 32.59 -6.38 -0.57
C ARG A 295 31.44 -7.01 -1.38
N GLY A 296 31.40 -6.71 -2.68
CA GLY A 296 30.47 -7.35 -3.61
C GLY A 296 30.76 -8.85 -3.72
N ASP A 297 29.77 -9.60 -4.18
CA ASP A 297 29.92 -11.01 -4.59
C ASP A 297 30.73 -11.15 -5.88
N HIS A 298 30.71 -10.11 -6.73
CA HIS A 298 31.50 -9.99 -7.96
C HIS A 298 32.24 -8.66 -7.99
N ASP A 299 33.33 -8.58 -8.78
CA ASP A 299 33.99 -7.33 -9.11
C ASP A 299 33.22 -6.60 -10.22
N TYR A 300 32.06 -6.03 -9.84
CA TYR A 300 31.22 -5.27 -10.76
C TYR A 300 31.96 -4.11 -11.42
N ALA A 301 32.92 -3.49 -10.74
CA ALA A 301 33.65 -2.36 -11.27
C ALA A 301 34.53 -2.76 -12.46
N ALA A 302 35.27 -3.86 -12.34
CA ALA A 302 36.09 -4.38 -13.44
C ALA A 302 35.24 -4.89 -14.61
N ILE A 303 34.17 -5.64 -14.32
CA ILE A 303 33.29 -6.22 -15.34
C ILE A 303 32.57 -5.12 -16.13
N LEU A 304 31.98 -4.14 -15.45
CA LEU A 304 31.30 -3.03 -16.12
C LEU A 304 32.27 -2.15 -16.90
N ARG A 305 33.53 -2.03 -16.47
CA ARG A 305 34.55 -1.32 -17.26
C ARG A 305 34.81 -2.01 -18.59
N GLY A 306 35.02 -3.33 -18.59
CA GLY A 306 35.23 -4.10 -19.81
C GLY A 306 34.03 -4.04 -20.76
N LEU A 307 32.82 -4.26 -20.23
CA LEU A 307 31.58 -4.12 -21.02
C LEU A 307 31.36 -2.68 -21.51
N GLY A 308 31.77 -1.68 -20.72
CA GLY A 308 31.68 -0.27 -21.07
C GLY A 308 32.54 0.07 -22.28
N GLU A 309 33.77 -0.44 -22.33
CA GLU A 309 34.67 -0.24 -23.48
C GLU A 309 34.06 -0.79 -24.79
N GLU A 310 33.43 -1.97 -24.74
CA GLU A 310 32.73 -2.55 -25.89
C GLU A 310 31.46 -1.77 -26.28
N ALA A 311 30.76 -1.23 -25.29
CA ALA A 311 29.54 -0.44 -25.48
C ALA A 311 29.79 1.05 -25.78
N GLY A 312 31.05 1.49 -25.84
CA GLY A 312 31.43 2.89 -26.09
C GLY A 312 31.26 3.83 -24.89
N TYR A 313 31.16 3.30 -23.66
CA TYR A 313 31.13 4.07 -22.42
C TYR A 313 32.53 4.16 -21.79
N HIS A 314 33.07 5.38 -21.71
CA HIS A 314 34.39 5.66 -21.11
C HIS A 314 34.31 6.48 -19.81
N GLY A 315 33.11 6.58 -19.22
CA GLY A 315 32.90 7.32 -17.98
C GLY A 315 33.33 6.56 -16.71
N PRO A 316 33.32 7.23 -15.54
CA PRO A 316 33.61 6.59 -14.26
C PRO A 316 32.61 5.49 -13.90
N ILE A 317 33.08 4.37 -13.37
CA ILE A 317 32.22 3.26 -12.88
C ILE A 317 31.87 3.51 -11.41
N THR A 318 31.05 4.53 -11.15
CA THR A 318 30.50 4.87 -9.83
C THR A 318 28.96 4.82 -9.84
N LEU A 319 28.33 4.74 -8.66
CA LEU A 319 26.87 4.69 -8.59
C LEU A 319 26.23 5.93 -9.25
N GLU A 320 26.76 7.12 -8.99
CA GLU A 320 26.23 8.38 -9.52
C GLU A 320 26.46 8.53 -11.04
N ALA A 321 27.65 8.17 -11.53
CA ALA A 321 27.97 8.27 -12.95
C ALA A 321 27.16 7.27 -13.80
N LEU A 322 26.93 6.06 -13.28
CA LEU A 322 26.06 5.08 -13.92
C LEU A 322 24.58 5.50 -13.88
N ASP A 323 24.10 6.11 -12.79
CA ASP A 323 22.73 6.64 -12.73
C ASP A 323 22.50 7.72 -13.80
N ALA A 324 23.44 8.65 -13.94
CA ALA A 324 23.38 9.70 -14.96
C ALA A 324 23.39 9.12 -16.38
N TYR A 325 24.26 8.14 -16.66
CA TYR A 325 24.33 7.51 -17.97
C TYR A 325 23.09 6.66 -18.29
N LEU A 326 22.55 5.93 -17.31
CA LEU A 326 21.29 5.21 -17.47
C LEU A 326 20.14 6.19 -17.68
N ALA A 327 20.13 7.37 -17.05
CA ALA A 327 19.14 8.41 -17.32
C ALA A 327 19.22 8.93 -18.76
N GLU A 328 20.43 9.24 -19.24
CA GLU A 328 20.70 9.68 -20.62
C GLU A 328 20.21 8.67 -21.66
N LYS A 329 20.47 7.38 -21.42
CA LYS A 329 20.04 6.28 -22.30
C LYS A 329 18.56 5.92 -22.15
N GLY A 330 17.83 6.57 -21.23
CA GLY A 330 16.44 6.25 -20.94
C GLY A 330 16.24 4.89 -20.27
N TRP A 331 17.26 4.41 -19.54
CA TRP A 331 17.30 3.19 -18.72
C TRP A 331 17.10 3.41 -17.21
N ARG A 332 17.06 4.67 -16.76
CA ARG A 332 16.73 5.00 -15.36
C ARG A 332 15.26 4.63 -15.06
N PRO A 333 14.96 3.87 -13.98
CA PRO A 333 13.60 3.60 -13.57
C PRO A 333 12.89 4.88 -13.10
N SER A 334 11.56 4.93 -13.20
CA SER A 334 10.76 6.08 -12.77
C SER A 334 10.86 6.33 -11.26
N HIS A 335 10.53 7.55 -10.80
CA HIS A 335 10.70 7.93 -9.41
C HIS A 335 9.91 7.04 -8.43
N ASP A 336 8.67 6.61 -8.75
CA ASP A 336 7.93 5.62 -7.92
C ASP A 336 8.67 4.29 -7.81
N MET A 337 9.24 3.80 -8.91
CA MET A 337 9.99 2.55 -8.92
C MET A 337 11.28 2.69 -8.08
N MET A 338 12.00 3.81 -8.22
CA MET A 338 13.16 4.12 -7.38
C MET A 338 12.79 4.20 -5.90
N ALA A 339 11.70 4.87 -5.54
CA ALA A 339 11.20 4.97 -4.17
C ALA A 339 10.90 3.59 -3.55
N ARG A 340 10.36 2.65 -4.33
CA ARG A 340 10.14 1.28 -3.87
C ARG A 340 11.45 0.49 -3.70
N LEU A 341 12.38 0.64 -4.64
CA LEU A 341 13.70 -0.02 -4.58
C LEU A 341 14.54 0.51 -3.40
N ALA A 342 14.41 1.79 -3.04
CA ALA A 342 15.07 2.43 -1.91
C ALA A 342 14.71 1.82 -0.54
N ARG A 343 13.64 1.02 -0.44
CA ARG A 343 13.34 0.23 0.78
C ARG A 343 14.46 -0.75 1.14
N HIS A 344 15.20 -1.20 0.13
CA HIS A 344 16.29 -2.18 0.28
C HIS A 344 17.63 -1.66 -0.25
N ASN A 345 17.63 -0.58 -1.03
CA ASN A 345 18.84 0.08 -1.53
C ASN A 345 19.15 1.32 -0.67
N LYS A 346 20.23 1.27 0.12
CA LYS A 346 20.61 2.36 1.03
C LYS A 346 21.03 3.62 0.27
N TRP A 347 21.81 3.48 -0.80
CA TRP A 347 22.28 4.60 -1.61
C TRP A 347 21.10 5.36 -2.22
N LEU A 348 20.17 4.64 -2.86
CA LEU A 348 19.00 5.24 -3.48
C LEU A 348 18.10 5.96 -2.47
N ARG A 349 18.03 5.46 -1.22
CA ARG A 349 17.29 6.13 -0.15
C ARG A 349 17.89 7.48 0.22
N THR A 350 19.21 7.56 0.33
CA THR A 350 19.92 8.81 0.62
C THR A 350 19.74 9.79 -0.54
N ARG A 351 19.95 9.32 -1.77
CA ARG A 351 19.77 10.12 -2.99
C ARG A 351 18.37 10.74 -3.09
N LEU A 352 17.32 9.93 -2.98
CA LEU A 352 15.92 10.41 -3.04
C LEU A 352 15.56 11.33 -1.88
N ALA A 353 16.13 11.12 -0.69
CA ALA A 353 15.91 12.02 0.45
C ALA A 353 16.50 13.42 0.16
N ASN A 354 17.71 13.48 -0.39
CA ASN A 354 18.35 14.73 -0.79
C ASN A 354 17.58 15.42 -1.94
N GLU A 355 17.07 14.67 -2.91
CA GLU A 355 16.20 15.20 -3.99
C GLU A 355 14.88 15.76 -3.43
N THR A 356 14.30 15.17 -2.39
CA THR A 356 13.02 15.64 -1.81
C THR A 356 13.18 16.95 -1.01
N GLU A 357 14.36 17.21 -0.45
CA GLU A 357 14.68 18.47 0.24
C GLU A 357 14.94 19.63 -0.72
N SER A 358 15.11 19.34 -2.01
CA SER A 358 15.48 20.26 -3.09
C SER A 358 14.32 20.38 -4.10
N ASP A 359 13.70 21.56 -4.20
CA ASP A 359 12.80 21.99 -5.30
C ASP A 359 11.41 21.35 -5.52
N ALA A 360 10.99 20.28 -4.82
CA ALA A 360 9.67 19.70 -5.09
C ALA A 360 8.50 20.50 -4.45
N ASP A 361 7.54 20.95 -5.27
CA ASP A 361 6.32 21.59 -4.79
C ASP A 361 5.41 20.58 -4.06
N ASN A 362 5.43 20.61 -2.72
CA ASN A 362 4.66 19.70 -1.86
C ASN A 362 3.13 19.82 -2.02
N GLY A 363 2.65 20.88 -2.67
CA GLY A 363 1.23 21.06 -3.00
C GLY A 363 0.78 20.30 -4.23
N LEU A 364 1.66 20.04 -5.18
CA LEU A 364 1.31 19.40 -6.44
C LEU A 364 1.06 17.89 -6.24
N ALA A 365 -0.08 17.41 -6.71
CA ALA A 365 -0.45 16.01 -6.71
C ALA A 365 -1.13 15.62 -8.02
N VAL A 366 -0.81 14.43 -8.53
CA VAL A 366 -1.51 13.81 -9.66
C VAL A 366 -2.26 12.60 -9.15
N PHE A 367 -3.53 12.48 -9.53
CA PHE A 367 -4.36 11.31 -9.29
C PHE A 367 -4.71 10.66 -10.62
N LEU A 368 -4.53 9.34 -10.71
CA LEU A 368 -4.92 8.54 -11.87
C LEU A 368 -6.13 7.70 -11.50
N LEU A 369 -7.26 7.98 -12.14
CA LEU A 369 -8.45 7.15 -12.04
C LEU A 369 -8.32 5.98 -13.01
N ARG A 370 -8.58 4.78 -12.53
CA ARG A 370 -8.48 3.54 -13.33
C ARG A 370 -9.81 3.21 -13.99
N GLU A 371 -9.81 2.34 -14.99
CA GLU A 371 -10.99 1.97 -15.79
C GLU A 371 -12.24 1.67 -14.95
N ARG A 372 -12.13 0.85 -13.90
CA ARG A 372 -13.25 0.55 -12.99
C ARG A 372 -13.74 1.79 -12.24
N GLY A 373 -12.84 2.70 -11.88
CA GLY A 373 -13.20 3.98 -11.30
C GLY A 373 -13.98 4.86 -12.28
N LEU A 374 -13.48 4.96 -13.52
CA LEU A 374 -14.16 5.70 -14.58
C LEU A 374 -15.57 5.16 -14.82
N GLN A 375 -15.73 3.83 -14.91
CA GLN A 375 -17.02 3.14 -15.09
C GLN A 375 -18.00 3.37 -13.93
N ARG A 376 -17.53 3.34 -12.67
CA ARG A 376 -18.40 3.37 -11.48
C ARG A 376 -18.81 4.76 -11.01
N GLY A 377 -18.14 5.82 -11.46
CA GLY A 377 -18.45 7.17 -11.00
C GLY A 377 -17.87 8.32 -11.81
N GLY A 378 -16.96 8.03 -12.74
CA GLY A 378 -16.41 9.02 -13.64
C GLY A 378 -15.44 10.02 -12.99
N VAL A 379 -14.83 10.84 -13.85
CA VAL A 379 -13.89 11.90 -13.45
C VAL A 379 -14.56 12.93 -12.54
N ALA A 380 -15.82 13.29 -12.81
CA ALA A 380 -16.56 14.30 -12.06
C ALA A 380 -16.75 13.93 -10.58
N ARG A 381 -17.01 12.65 -10.27
CA ARG A 381 -17.15 12.19 -8.87
C ARG A 381 -15.81 12.23 -8.14
N ALA A 382 -14.74 11.75 -8.78
CA ALA A 382 -13.40 11.80 -8.20
C ALA A 382 -12.93 13.25 -7.95
N LYS A 383 -13.18 14.14 -8.91
CA LYS A 383 -12.93 15.58 -8.81
C LYS A 383 -13.61 16.19 -7.57
N ARG A 384 -14.92 15.94 -7.42
CA ARG A 384 -15.71 16.45 -6.28
C ARG A 384 -15.14 15.98 -4.94
N LEU A 385 -14.81 14.70 -4.80
CA LEU A 385 -14.25 14.15 -3.56
C LEU A 385 -12.88 14.76 -3.23
N LEU A 386 -12.05 15.06 -4.24
CA LEU A 386 -10.77 15.74 -4.04
C LEU A 386 -10.97 17.20 -3.58
N GLU A 387 -11.91 17.91 -4.19
CA GLU A 387 -12.28 19.28 -3.82
C GLU A 387 -12.83 19.36 -2.38
N GLU A 388 -13.70 18.44 -1.98
CA GLU A 388 -14.22 18.32 -0.61
C GLU A 388 -13.11 18.14 0.44
N VAL A 389 -12.05 17.43 0.07
CA VAL A 389 -10.91 17.20 0.96
C VAL A 389 -9.94 18.39 0.95
N GLY A 390 -10.05 19.30 -0.02
CA GLY A 390 -9.34 20.57 -0.08
C GLY A 390 -8.34 20.71 -1.21
N PHE A 391 -8.37 19.87 -2.24
CA PHE A 391 -7.56 20.13 -3.43
C PHE A 391 -8.21 21.17 -4.34
N CYS A 392 -7.40 22.03 -4.95
CA CYS A 392 -7.79 22.85 -6.09
C CYS A 392 -7.43 22.09 -7.37
N ILE A 393 -8.37 21.93 -8.29
CA ILE A 393 -8.18 21.12 -9.49
C ILE A 393 -7.71 22.01 -10.63
N ALA A 394 -6.48 21.79 -11.11
CA ALA A 394 -5.93 22.50 -12.26
C ALA A 394 -6.38 21.85 -13.57
N GLU A 395 -6.48 20.51 -13.60
CA GLU A 395 -6.95 19.75 -14.75
C GLU A 395 -7.62 18.45 -14.30
N ALA A 396 -8.68 18.03 -14.98
CA ALA A 396 -9.31 16.73 -14.80
C ALA A 396 -9.96 16.28 -16.10
N ARG A 397 -9.52 15.15 -16.65
CA ARG A 397 -10.04 14.62 -17.92
C ARG A 397 -9.75 13.14 -18.10
N GLU A 398 -10.50 12.51 -19.00
CA GLU A 398 -10.17 11.18 -19.52
C GLU A 398 -8.89 11.25 -20.36
N LEU A 399 -8.13 10.16 -20.34
CA LEU A 399 -6.91 10.00 -21.12
C LEU A 399 -7.26 9.54 -22.53
N GLU A 400 -6.55 10.09 -23.52
CA GLU A 400 -6.59 9.52 -24.86
C GLU A 400 -5.94 8.12 -24.87
N PRO A 401 -6.27 7.24 -25.83
CA PRO A 401 -5.73 5.87 -25.86
C PRO A 401 -4.19 5.83 -25.84
N SER A 402 -3.52 6.77 -26.52
CA SER A 402 -2.07 6.90 -26.52
C SER A 402 -1.52 7.28 -25.14
N GLU A 403 -2.14 8.25 -24.46
CA GLU A 403 -1.76 8.69 -23.12
C GLU A 403 -2.02 7.61 -22.06
N ALA A 404 -3.14 6.90 -22.16
CA ALA A 404 -3.48 5.78 -21.29
C ALA A 404 -2.46 4.64 -21.42
N ALA A 405 -2.02 4.34 -22.65
CA ALA A 405 -0.96 3.36 -22.90
C ALA A 405 0.38 3.79 -22.29
N VAL A 406 0.76 5.08 -22.42
CA VAL A 406 1.98 5.61 -21.80
C VAL A 406 1.89 5.57 -20.27
N ALA A 407 0.76 6.00 -19.69
CA ALA A 407 0.51 5.94 -18.26
C ALA A 407 0.58 4.49 -17.74
N ALA A 408 0.00 3.55 -18.47
CA ALA A 408 0.02 2.13 -18.14
C ALA A 408 1.45 1.55 -18.10
N GLN A 409 2.40 2.11 -18.86
CA GLN A 409 3.78 1.60 -18.95
C GLN A 409 4.74 2.31 -17.99
N VAL A 410 4.66 3.63 -17.89
CA VAL A 410 5.67 4.45 -17.20
C VAL A 410 5.37 4.57 -15.71
N VAL A 411 4.08 4.67 -15.36
CA VAL A 411 3.66 4.87 -13.98
C VAL A 411 3.63 3.54 -13.24
N ARG A 412 4.12 3.54 -11.99
CA ARG A 412 4.27 2.33 -11.16
C ARG A 412 5.14 1.24 -11.76
N GLY A 413 6.08 1.61 -12.63
CA GLY A 413 6.89 0.66 -13.40
C GLY A 413 6.04 -0.27 -14.27
N GLY A 414 4.82 0.15 -14.62
CA GLY A 414 3.88 -0.62 -15.43
C GLY A 414 3.08 -1.70 -14.71
N ASN A 415 3.27 -1.88 -13.39
CA ASN A 415 2.50 -2.86 -12.63
C ASN A 415 1.19 -2.28 -12.08
N TRP A 416 0.10 -2.57 -12.79
CA TRP A 416 -1.28 -2.21 -12.43
C TRP A 416 -2.10 -3.39 -11.88
N GLY A 417 -1.47 -4.34 -11.20
CA GLY A 417 -2.18 -5.44 -10.56
C GLY A 417 -3.24 -5.03 -9.52
N PRO A 418 -3.98 -6.01 -8.96
CA PRO A 418 -5.05 -5.77 -7.99
C PRO A 418 -4.55 -5.19 -6.64
N GLY A 419 -3.28 -5.42 -6.31
CA GLY A 419 -2.71 -4.98 -5.04
C GLY A 419 -3.31 -5.77 -3.87
N PRO A 420 -3.77 -5.13 -2.77
CA PRO A 420 -4.36 -5.84 -1.64
C PRO A 420 -5.83 -6.25 -1.86
N TRP A 421 -6.41 -5.93 -3.02
CA TRP A 421 -7.82 -6.18 -3.32
C TRP A 421 -8.01 -7.48 -4.12
N PRO A 422 -9.22 -8.06 -4.13
CA PRO A 422 -9.52 -9.23 -4.94
C PRO A 422 -9.40 -8.96 -6.45
N GLU A 423 -9.88 -7.79 -6.91
CA GLU A 423 -9.88 -7.43 -8.33
C GLU A 423 -8.97 -6.25 -8.68
N SER A 424 -8.56 -6.22 -9.95
CA SER A 424 -7.85 -5.09 -10.53
C SER A 424 -8.81 -3.96 -10.85
N GLY A 425 -8.38 -2.72 -10.59
CA GLY A 425 -9.10 -1.53 -11.01
C GLY A 425 -8.98 -1.22 -12.51
N GLY A 426 -8.23 -2.02 -13.26
CA GLY A 426 -7.94 -1.81 -14.68
C GLY A 426 -6.74 -0.90 -14.95
N LEU A 427 -6.50 -0.51 -16.19
CA LEU A 427 -5.42 0.43 -16.54
C LEU A 427 -5.79 1.88 -16.15
N PRO A 428 -4.84 2.84 -16.13
CA PRO A 428 -5.16 4.26 -16.00
C PRO A 428 -6.05 4.72 -17.15
N ALA A 429 -7.15 5.40 -16.82
CA ALA A 429 -8.14 5.85 -17.80
C ALA A 429 -8.43 7.35 -17.72
N ALA A 430 -8.12 8.01 -16.60
CA ALA A 430 -8.23 9.45 -16.46
C ALA A 430 -7.15 10.03 -15.57
N ILE A 431 -6.83 11.30 -15.78
CA ILE A 431 -5.87 12.07 -14.99
C ILE A 431 -6.56 13.26 -14.31
N ILE A 432 -6.18 13.49 -13.06
CA ILE A 432 -6.61 14.65 -12.28
C ILE A 432 -5.36 15.29 -11.68
N VAL A 433 -5.05 16.51 -12.13
CA VAL A 433 -3.95 17.32 -11.63
C VAL A 433 -4.49 18.32 -10.62
N ALA A 434 -3.97 18.23 -9.41
CA ALA A 434 -4.48 18.90 -8.24
C ALA A 434 -3.37 19.64 -7.50
N TYR A 435 -3.73 20.75 -6.87
CA TYR A 435 -2.84 21.55 -6.04
C TYR A 435 -3.43 21.73 -4.64
N ASP A 436 -2.66 21.41 -3.62
CA ASP A 436 -2.96 21.68 -2.23
C ASP A 436 -2.11 22.86 -1.74
N ARG A 437 -2.77 23.99 -1.48
CA ARG A 437 -2.10 25.19 -0.98
C ARG A 437 -1.45 24.97 0.39
N ASP A 438 -2.07 24.15 1.23
CA ASP A 438 -1.65 23.93 2.60
C ASP A 438 -1.40 22.42 2.81
N PRO A 439 -0.29 21.88 2.26
CA PRO A 439 0.07 20.48 2.39
C PRO A 439 0.11 20.06 3.86
N LEU A 440 -0.56 18.96 4.17
CA LEU A 440 -0.60 18.48 5.55
C LEU A 440 0.65 17.65 5.87
N PRO A 441 1.35 17.93 6.98
CA PRO A 441 2.52 17.14 7.34
C PRO A 441 2.14 15.70 7.71
N LEU A 442 3.00 14.75 7.36
CA LEU A 442 2.85 13.35 7.72
C LEU A 442 3.00 13.12 9.23
N ASN A 443 2.13 12.30 9.80
CA ASN A 443 2.32 11.77 11.15
C ASN A 443 3.41 10.67 11.20
N ARG A 444 3.91 10.34 12.40
CA ARG A 444 5.00 9.36 12.59
C ARG A 444 4.71 7.98 11.98
N ARG A 445 3.46 7.52 12.00
CA ARG A 445 3.08 6.21 11.42
C ARG A 445 3.07 6.28 9.90
N GLN A 446 2.54 7.36 9.33
CA GLN A 446 2.53 7.59 7.89
C GLN A 446 3.96 7.70 7.35
N ARG A 447 4.83 8.52 7.96
CA ARG A 447 6.23 8.67 7.55
C ARG A 447 7.01 7.36 7.57
N LYS A 448 6.73 6.47 8.52
CA LYS A 448 7.34 5.13 8.56
C LYS A 448 6.85 4.23 7.42
N LYS A 449 5.57 4.34 7.03
CA LYS A 449 4.95 3.49 6.01
C LYS A 449 5.21 4.01 4.58
N TYR A 450 5.22 5.33 4.41
CA TYR A 450 5.35 6.07 3.16
C TYR A 450 6.43 7.16 3.34
N PRO A 451 7.72 6.80 3.30
CA PRO A 451 8.81 7.71 3.63
C PRO A 451 9.02 8.84 2.63
N PHE A 452 8.57 8.68 1.38
CA PHE A 452 8.72 9.66 0.30
C PHE A 452 7.46 10.50 0.04
N ALA A 453 6.36 10.20 0.74
CA ALA A 453 5.18 11.03 0.68
C ALA A 453 5.45 12.36 1.40
N VAL A 454 4.94 13.47 0.87
CA VAL A 454 5.18 14.80 1.46
C VAL A 454 3.90 15.48 1.94
N ASN A 455 2.75 15.09 1.36
CA ASN A 455 1.45 15.65 1.70
C ASN A 455 0.50 14.55 2.20
N ALA A 456 0.12 14.61 3.48
CA ALA A 456 -0.80 13.64 4.08
C ALA A 456 -2.22 13.69 3.48
N ARG A 457 -2.59 14.76 2.76
CA ARG A 457 -3.88 14.89 2.09
C ARG A 457 -4.03 13.93 0.90
N THR A 458 -2.94 13.49 0.28
CA THR A 458 -2.98 12.52 -0.85
C THR A 458 -3.50 11.14 -0.42
N PHE A 459 -3.48 10.82 0.87
CA PHE A 459 -4.12 9.61 1.41
C PHE A 459 -5.65 9.64 1.36
N CYS A 460 -6.27 10.74 0.94
CA CYS A 460 -7.69 10.78 0.60
C CYS A 460 -8.10 9.73 -0.45
N LYS A 461 -7.14 9.17 -1.20
CA LYS A 461 -7.35 8.02 -2.08
C LYS A 461 -8.03 6.83 -1.40
N ASP A 462 -7.79 6.61 -0.11
CA ASP A 462 -8.47 5.54 0.63
C ASP A 462 -9.98 5.84 0.77
N ARG A 463 -10.36 7.07 1.13
CA ARG A 463 -11.76 7.52 1.13
C ARG A 463 -12.39 7.42 -0.26
N ILE A 464 -11.65 7.79 -1.31
CA ILE A 464 -12.14 7.68 -2.70
C ILE A 464 -12.40 6.21 -3.05
N ARG A 465 -11.51 5.29 -2.66
CA ARG A 465 -11.73 3.84 -2.89
C ARG A 465 -12.97 3.35 -2.17
N ASP A 466 -13.14 3.71 -0.90
CA ASP A 466 -14.30 3.31 -0.10
C ASP A 466 -15.60 3.81 -0.75
N GLU A 467 -15.63 5.07 -1.20
CA GLU A 467 -16.79 5.65 -1.89
C GLU A 467 -17.14 4.95 -3.22
N PHE A 468 -16.13 4.58 -4.02
CA PHE A 468 -16.34 3.92 -5.30
C PHE A 468 -16.61 2.42 -5.19
N ASN A 469 -16.20 1.79 -4.09
CA ASN A 469 -16.56 0.41 -3.76
C ASN A 469 -17.82 0.31 -2.89
N ASN A 470 -18.41 1.45 -2.51
CA ASN A 470 -19.64 1.47 -1.74
C ASN A 470 -20.75 0.76 -2.54
N ASN A 471 -21.47 -0.15 -1.89
CA ASN A 471 -22.49 -1.03 -2.50
C ASN A 471 -21.98 -2.05 -3.54
N ILE A 472 -20.66 -2.26 -3.64
CA ILE A 472 -20.07 -3.32 -4.46
C ILE A 472 -19.82 -4.55 -3.56
N PRO A 473 -20.07 -5.79 -4.03
CA PRO A 473 -19.70 -6.99 -3.29
C PRO A 473 -18.19 -7.06 -2.98
N ASP A 474 -17.81 -7.53 -1.79
CA ASP A 474 -16.42 -7.55 -1.33
C ASP A 474 -15.45 -8.25 -2.29
N HIS A 475 -15.90 -9.29 -3.00
CA HIS A 475 -15.09 -10.04 -3.96
C HIS A 475 -14.84 -9.28 -5.28
N GLU A 476 -15.58 -8.21 -5.56
CA GLU A 476 -15.42 -7.32 -6.71
C GLU A 476 -14.77 -5.98 -6.33
N HIS A 477 -14.35 -5.83 -5.06
CA HIS A 477 -13.66 -4.62 -4.64
C HIS A 477 -12.31 -4.52 -5.35
N CYS A 478 -11.97 -3.29 -5.74
CA CYS A 478 -10.73 -3.02 -6.46
C CYS A 478 -10.13 -1.68 -6.05
N ASN A 479 -8.85 -1.51 -6.39
CA ASN A 479 -8.19 -0.22 -6.25
C ASN A 479 -8.51 0.66 -7.47
N VAL A 480 -9.43 1.62 -7.32
CA VAL A 480 -9.90 2.49 -8.42
C VAL A 480 -9.04 3.73 -8.70
N VAL A 481 -8.15 4.13 -7.78
CA VAL A 481 -7.38 5.37 -7.89
C VAL A 481 -5.94 5.22 -7.39
N HIS A 482 -5.00 5.78 -8.14
CA HIS A 482 -3.60 5.94 -7.75
C HIS A 482 -3.28 7.44 -7.56
N SER A 483 -2.27 7.76 -6.77
CA SER A 483 -1.78 9.13 -6.60
C SER A 483 -0.26 9.16 -6.61
N SER A 484 0.33 10.27 -7.05
CA SER A 484 1.72 10.57 -6.73
C SER A 484 1.90 10.69 -5.20
N ASP A 485 3.11 10.40 -4.73
CA ASP A 485 3.52 10.55 -3.33
C ASP A 485 4.11 11.96 -3.07
N ASN A 486 4.73 12.58 -4.07
CA ASN A 486 5.28 13.94 -3.98
C ASN A 486 5.17 14.76 -5.29
N GLY A 487 5.60 16.02 -5.21
CA GLY A 487 5.55 16.96 -6.35
C GLY A 487 6.47 16.60 -7.50
N HIS A 488 7.62 15.97 -7.23
CA HIS A 488 8.54 15.51 -8.28
C HIS A 488 7.91 14.41 -9.13
N GLU A 489 7.37 13.38 -8.47
CA GLU A 489 6.63 12.30 -9.13
C GLU A 489 5.39 12.83 -9.86
N ALA A 490 4.70 13.83 -9.31
CA ALA A 490 3.58 14.48 -9.98
C ALA A 490 4.01 15.17 -11.29
N LEU A 491 5.14 15.88 -11.30
CA LEU A 491 5.70 16.49 -12.51
C LEU A 491 6.15 15.44 -13.53
N GLU A 492 6.77 14.35 -13.09
CA GLU A 492 7.11 13.23 -13.98
C GLU A 492 5.86 12.67 -14.66
N TYR A 493 4.77 12.48 -13.90
CA TYR A 493 3.51 11.97 -14.46
C TYR A 493 2.92 12.95 -15.49
N ILE A 494 2.90 14.26 -15.21
CA ILE A 494 2.41 15.27 -16.15
C ILE A 494 3.25 15.25 -17.44
N ARG A 495 4.58 15.24 -17.33
CA ARG A 495 5.48 15.25 -18.49
C ARG A 495 5.42 13.96 -19.30
N ALA A 496 5.22 12.82 -18.65
CA ALA A 496 5.10 11.53 -19.32
C ALA A 496 3.74 11.38 -20.02
N ILE A 497 2.65 11.68 -19.32
CA ILE A 497 1.28 11.41 -19.79
C ILE A 497 0.80 12.53 -20.72
N CYS A 498 0.95 13.79 -20.32
CA CYS A 498 0.49 14.96 -21.06
C CYS A 498 1.61 15.55 -21.92
N ARG A 499 2.44 14.73 -22.57
CA ARG A 499 3.72 15.16 -23.19
C ARG A 499 3.62 16.43 -24.04
N GLU A 500 2.61 16.53 -24.90
CA GLU A 500 2.42 17.66 -25.81
C GLU A 500 1.85 18.91 -25.13
N ARG A 501 1.26 18.76 -23.95
CA ARG A 501 0.54 19.81 -23.21
C ARG A 501 1.10 20.03 -21.82
N ALA A 502 2.26 19.49 -21.50
CA ALA A 502 2.81 19.47 -20.15
C ALA A 502 2.96 20.91 -19.62
N ASP A 503 3.47 21.81 -20.47
CA ASP A 503 3.65 23.22 -20.13
C ASP A 503 2.31 23.92 -19.88
N ASP A 504 1.28 23.66 -20.70
CA ASP A 504 -0.08 24.20 -20.48
C ASP A 504 -0.66 23.74 -19.13
N VAL A 505 -0.47 22.47 -18.77
CA VAL A 505 -0.93 21.91 -17.50
C VAL A 505 -0.19 22.56 -16.33
N ILE A 506 1.13 22.70 -16.44
CA ILE A 506 1.98 23.34 -15.42
C ILE A 506 1.60 24.83 -15.27
N GLU A 507 1.28 25.52 -16.37
CA GLU A 507 0.80 26.90 -16.35
C GLU A 507 -0.55 27.01 -15.62
N LYS A 508 -1.49 26.08 -15.86
CA LYS A 508 -2.75 26.00 -15.09
C LYS A 508 -2.50 25.81 -13.59
N VAL A 509 -1.58 24.94 -13.21
CA VAL A 509 -1.18 24.75 -11.81
C VAL A 509 -0.62 26.06 -11.24
N THR A 510 0.23 26.75 -12.00
CA THR A 510 0.81 28.03 -11.60
C THR A 510 -0.26 29.10 -11.42
N ARG A 511 -1.26 29.17 -12.30
CA ARG A 511 -2.41 30.08 -12.14
C ARG A 511 -3.21 29.77 -10.87
N VAL A 512 -3.49 28.49 -10.61
CA VAL A 512 -4.18 28.06 -9.38
C VAL A 512 -3.39 28.47 -8.13
N LYS A 513 -2.06 28.36 -8.18
CA LYS A 513 -1.14 28.79 -7.11
C LYS A 513 -1.14 30.32 -6.93
N MET A 514 -0.96 31.08 -8.02
CA MET A 514 -0.83 32.54 -7.99
C MET A 514 -2.12 33.27 -7.60
N HIS A 515 -3.29 32.77 -7.98
CA HIS A 515 -4.58 33.41 -7.68
C HIS A 515 -4.89 33.49 -6.16
N GLN A 516 -4.01 32.96 -5.30
CA GLN A 516 -4.28 32.77 -3.87
C GLN A 516 -3.22 33.35 -2.92
N ASP A 517 -2.05 33.82 -3.39
CA ASP A 517 -0.88 34.12 -2.54
C ASP A 517 -0.52 35.59 -2.30
N ALA A 518 -1.29 36.56 -2.78
CA ALA A 518 -0.98 37.98 -2.56
C ALA A 518 -1.55 38.51 -1.23
N VAL A 519 -0.83 38.34 -0.12
CA VAL A 519 -1.10 39.08 1.13
C VAL A 519 0.19 39.61 1.74
N SER A 520 0.37 40.94 1.72
CA SER A 520 1.44 41.61 2.47
C SER A 520 1.06 41.71 3.96
N GLY A 521 2.04 41.55 4.86
CA GLY A 521 1.86 41.81 6.30
C GLY A 521 1.36 40.64 7.15
N VAL A 522 1.61 39.40 6.72
CA VAL A 522 1.31 38.18 7.52
C VAL A 522 2.23 38.10 8.75
N VAL A 523 1.62 38.01 9.93
CA VAL A 523 2.29 37.88 11.23
C VAL A 523 2.38 36.40 11.63
N ALA A 524 1.33 35.63 11.40
CA ALA A 524 1.30 34.19 11.71
C ALA A 524 0.26 33.46 10.84
N ASP A 525 0.57 32.21 10.44
CA ASP A 525 -0.39 31.27 9.86
C ASP A 525 -0.99 30.42 11.00
N ILE A 526 -2.31 30.49 11.17
CA ILE A 526 -3.06 29.74 12.20
C ILE A 526 -4.02 28.72 11.57
N THR A 527 -3.78 28.34 10.32
CA THR A 527 -4.59 27.37 9.56
C THR A 527 -4.51 25.98 10.21
N LYS A 528 -5.66 25.46 10.66
CA LYS A 528 -5.73 24.11 11.26
C LYS A 528 -5.76 22.98 10.22
N SER A 529 -6.67 23.07 9.25
CA SER A 529 -6.91 21.99 8.27
C SER A 529 -6.70 22.42 6.82
N GLY A 530 -6.79 23.72 6.53
CA GLY A 530 -6.66 24.30 5.20
C GLY A 530 -7.63 23.69 4.18
N ARG A 531 -8.73 23.05 4.62
CA ARG A 531 -9.65 22.36 3.68
C ARG A 531 -10.33 23.34 2.76
N ARG A 532 -11.02 24.32 3.34
CA ARG A 532 -11.80 25.35 2.62
C ARG A 532 -11.13 26.70 2.57
N ALA A 533 -10.49 27.08 3.67
CA ALA A 533 -9.89 28.39 3.85
C ALA A 533 -8.56 28.31 4.59
N LYS A 534 -7.68 29.25 4.24
CA LYS A 534 -6.45 29.59 4.96
C LYS A 534 -6.77 30.70 5.96
N ILE A 535 -6.20 30.61 7.16
CA ILE A 535 -6.45 31.56 8.26
C ILE A 535 -5.12 32.15 8.71
N GLU A 536 -4.97 33.45 8.54
CA GLU A 536 -3.73 34.18 8.81
C GLU A 536 -4.01 35.34 9.76
N VAL A 537 -3.11 35.58 10.71
CA VAL A 537 -3.06 36.83 11.47
C VAL A 537 -2.24 37.82 10.68
N VAL A 538 -2.82 38.97 10.33
CA VAL A 538 -2.16 40.00 9.54
C VAL A 538 -2.23 41.35 10.25
N ARG A 539 -1.30 42.25 9.92
CA ARG A 539 -1.36 43.64 10.36
C ARG A 539 -2.16 44.47 9.36
N HIS A 540 -3.23 45.11 9.82
CA HIS A 540 -4.09 45.98 9.02
C HIS A 540 -4.36 47.26 9.81
N GLU A 541 -4.01 48.42 9.24
CA GLU A 541 -4.17 49.75 9.88
C GLU A 541 -3.65 49.77 11.33
N ASP A 542 -2.41 49.30 11.54
CA ASP A 542 -1.73 49.18 12.84
C ASP A 542 -2.39 48.29 13.90
N ARG A 543 -3.40 47.49 13.52
CA ARG A 543 -4.05 46.51 14.38
C ARG A 543 -3.84 45.09 13.86
N LEU A 544 -3.94 44.11 14.77
CA LEU A 544 -3.94 42.70 14.39
C LEU A 544 -5.37 42.28 14.03
N VAL A 545 -5.50 41.65 12.86
CA VAL A 545 -6.76 41.08 12.37
C VAL A 545 -6.53 39.64 11.93
N VAL A 546 -7.59 38.83 11.98
CA VAL A 546 -7.61 37.49 11.40
C VAL A 546 -8.21 37.59 10.01
N LYS A 547 -7.40 37.26 8.99
CA LYS A 547 -7.82 37.13 7.60
C LYS A 547 -8.15 35.67 7.30
N LYS A 548 -9.37 35.40 6.84
CA LYS A 548 -9.79 34.07 6.36
C LYS A 548 -9.93 34.14 4.83
N THR A 549 -9.09 33.40 4.11
CA THR A 549 -9.03 33.37 2.64
C THR A 549 -9.56 32.03 2.13
N PHE A 550 -10.61 32.05 1.33
CA PHE A 550 -11.29 30.86 0.83
C PHE A 550 -10.75 30.44 -0.54
N LYS A 551 -10.84 29.13 -0.81
CA LYS A 551 -10.57 28.58 -2.14
C LYS A 551 -11.70 28.97 -3.10
N PRO A 552 -11.41 29.13 -4.41
CA PRO A 552 -12.40 29.54 -5.42
C PRO A 552 -13.67 28.68 -5.44
N GLN A 553 -13.54 27.37 -5.27
CA GLN A 553 -14.67 26.44 -5.22
C GLN A 553 -15.46 26.48 -3.89
N MET A 554 -14.98 27.22 -2.90
CA MET A 554 -15.55 27.33 -1.56
C MET A 554 -16.12 28.72 -1.26
N LEU A 555 -16.27 29.59 -2.27
CA LEU A 555 -16.74 30.97 -2.08
C LEU A 555 -18.18 31.06 -1.55
N HIS A 556 -19.01 30.03 -1.74
CA HIS A 556 -20.34 30.00 -1.12
C HIS A 556 -20.28 29.96 0.42
N PHE A 557 -19.23 29.38 1.01
CA PHE A 557 -18.97 29.44 2.46
C PHE A 557 -18.54 30.84 2.90
N LEU A 558 -17.71 31.53 2.09
CA LEU A 558 -17.33 32.93 2.31
C LEU A 558 -18.57 33.83 2.36
N GLU A 559 -19.42 33.76 1.33
CA GLU A 559 -20.62 34.60 1.24
C GLU A 559 -21.59 34.38 2.40
N ARG A 560 -21.71 33.13 2.86
CA ARG A 560 -22.51 32.79 4.04
C ARG A 560 -21.95 33.42 5.32
N GLU A 561 -20.65 33.28 5.56
CA GLU A 561 -20.00 33.82 6.76
C GLU A 561 -19.97 35.35 6.75
N VAL A 562 -19.71 35.98 5.60
CA VAL A 562 -19.77 37.45 5.44
C VAL A 562 -21.18 37.96 5.68
N ARG A 563 -22.21 37.31 5.14
CA ARG A 563 -23.61 37.67 5.41
C ARG A 563 -23.95 37.59 6.91
N PHE A 564 -23.57 36.49 7.57
CA PHE A 564 -23.78 36.32 9.00
C PHE A 564 -23.07 37.41 9.83
N LEU A 565 -21.80 37.69 9.53
CA LEU A 565 -21.01 38.73 10.19
C LEU A 565 -21.55 40.14 9.93
N THR A 566 -22.08 40.40 8.73
CA THR A 566 -22.69 41.70 8.40
C THR A 566 -24.00 41.90 9.17
N GLU A 567 -24.81 40.86 9.32
CA GLU A 567 -26.09 40.96 10.00
C GLU A 567 -25.97 40.99 11.52
N LEU A 568 -25.08 40.19 12.13
CA LEU A 568 -24.99 40.02 13.59
C LEU A 568 -23.67 40.50 14.21
N GLY A 569 -22.62 40.71 13.43
CA GLY A 569 -21.31 41.10 13.94
C GLY A 569 -21.35 42.42 14.69
N GLY A 570 -20.87 42.41 15.93
CA GLY A 570 -20.94 43.56 16.84
C GLY A 570 -22.32 43.86 17.43
N LYS A 571 -23.41 43.27 16.91
CA LYS A 571 -24.76 43.36 17.50
C LYS A 571 -24.95 42.29 18.59
N VAL A 572 -24.52 41.07 18.30
CA VAL A 572 -24.39 40.00 19.28
C VAL A 572 -22.98 40.08 19.85
N SER A 573 -22.85 40.29 21.16
CA SER A 573 -21.56 40.57 21.79
C SER A 573 -20.52 39.47 21.56
N SER A 574 -20.96 38.22 21.42
CA SER A 574 -20.11 37.06 21.16
C SER A 574 -19.75 36.85 19.69
N VAL A 575 -20.32 37.62 18.75
CA VAL A 575 -20.03 37.54 17.32
C VAL A 575 -19.11 38.70 16.92
N PRO A 576 -17.89 38.43 16.42
CA PRO A 576 -16.96 39.46 15.97
C PRO A 576 -17.56 40.38 14.90
N PRO A 577 -17.23 41.68 14.89
CA PRO A 577 -17.58 42.56 13.78
C PRO A 577 -16.74 42.22 12.55
N LEU A 578 -17.30 42.44 11.36
CA LEU A 578 -16.57 42.38 10.10
C LEU A 578 -15.68 43.64 9.97
N VAL A 579 -14.37 43.46 9.74
CA VAL A 579 -13.43 44.58 9.54
C VAL A 579 -13.34 44.97 8.07
N ALA A 580 -13.11 43.98 7.21
CA ALA A 580 -12.96 44.19 5.77
C ALA A 580 -13.32 42.91 5.01
N ARG A 581 -13.64 43.05 3.72
CA ARG A 581 -13.84 41.92 2.81
C ARG A 581 -13.21 42.19 1.45
N GLY A 582 -12.77 41.13 0.79
CA GLY A 582 -12.43 41.10 -0.63
C GLY A 582 -13.21 39.99 -1.35
N GLU A 583 -12.85 39.72 -2.60
CA GLU A 583 -13.54 38.72 -3.44
C GLU A 583 -13.41 37.29 -2.91
N THR A 584 -12.28 36.97 -2.26
CA THR A 584 -11.96 35.61 -1.80
C THR A 584 -11.65 35.54 -0.31
N TRP A 585 -11.82 36.63 0.44
CA TRP A 585 -11.42 36.70 1.84
C TRP A 585 -12.24 37.68 2.65
N PHE A 586 -12.22 37.52 3.96
CA PHE A 586 -12.68 38.53 4.91
C PHE A 586 -11.74 38.67 6.10
N MET A 587 -11.87 39.77 6.84
CA MET A 587 -11.11 40.06 8.06
C MET A 587 -12.03 40.33 9.24
N ILE A 588 -11.67 39.79 10.40
CA ILE A 588 -12.27 40.09 11.70
C ILE A 588 -11.17 40.49 12.70
N PRO A 589 -11.49 41.14 13.84
CA PRO A 589 -10.49 41.48 14.83
C PRO A 589 -9.76 40.23 15.37
N PHE A 590 -8.49 40.38 15.69
CA PHE A 590 -7.75 39.34 16.40
C PHE A 590 -8.10 39.37 17.89
N TYR A 591 -8.39 38.20 18.46
CA TYR A 591 -8.68 38.01 19.88
C TYR A 591 -7.66 37.05 20.51
N ARG A 592 -7.21 37.36 21.72
CA ARG A 592 -6.22 36.55 22.42
C ARG A 592 -6.92 35.53 23.31
N ASP A 593 -6.96 34.28 22.85
CA ASP A 593 -7.61 33.19 23.58
C ASP A 593 -6.90 32.87 24.90
N VAL A 594 -7.49 33.29 26.03
CA VAL A 594 -7.06 32.95 27.39
C VAL A 594 -7.67 31.65 27.90
N LEU A 595 -8.71 31.12 27.24
CA LEU A 595 -9.31 29.85 27.63
C LEU A 595 -8.38 28.69 27.29
N ALA A 596 -7.76 28.72 26.10
CA ALA A 596 -6.81 27.74 25.60
C ALA A 596 -7.31 26.28 25.76
N TYR A 597 -8.62 26.05 25.63
CA TYR A 597 -9.23 24.76 25.86
C TYR A 597 -8.92 23.78 24.72
N ARG A 598 -8.70 22.51 25.07
CA ARG A 598 -8.51 21.42 24.09
C ARG A 598 -9.37 20.23 24.49
N ARG A 599 -10.10 19.63 23.55
CA ARG A 599 -10.87 18.37 23.75
C ARG A 599 -10.03 17.26 24.38
N SER A 600 -8.73 17.22 24.05
CA SER A 600 -7.79 16.21 24.54
C SER A 600 -7.22 16.50 25.94
N SER A 601 -7.54 17.64 26.54
CA SER A 601 -6.96 18.09 27.81
C SER A 601 -7.34 17.22 29.01
N GLY A 602 -8.38 16.39 28.88
CA GLY A 602 -8.89 15.63 30.01
C GLY A 602 -9.79 16.45 30.94
N LYS A 603 -10.03 17.74 30.65
CA LYS A 603 -10.75 18.69 31.51
C LYS A 603 -12.11 19.04 30.94
N LEU A 604 -13.05 19.36 31.82
CA LEU A 604 -14.33 19.96 31.43
C LEU A 604 -14.17 21.47 31.21
N VAL A 605 -14.95 22.05 30.30
CA VAL A 605 -15.01 23.51 30.06
C VAL A 605 -15.50 24.23 31.33
N PRO A 606 -14.95 25.40 31.70
CA PRO A 606 -15.46 26.18 32.82
C PRO A 606 -16.98 26.41 32.72
N LEU A 607 -17.69 26.31 33.85
CA LEU A 607 -19.15 26.38 33.83
C LEU A 607 -19.67 27.74 33.38
N SER A 608 -18.98 28.83 33.76
CA SER A 608 -19.30 30.19 33.31
C SER A 608 -19.24 30.30 31.79
N VAL A 609 -18.14 29.85 31.19
CA VAL A 609 -17.92 29.85 29.74
C VAL A 609 -18.97 29.00 29.02
N ALA A 610 -19.30 27.82 29.54
CA ALA A 610 -20.34 26.97 28.95
C ALA A 610 -21.72 27.66 28.96
N ARG A 611 -22.08 28.37 30.04
CA ARG A 611 -23.33 29.12 30.12
C ARG A 611 -23.32 30.31 29.16
N GLU A 612 -22.24 31.06 29.13
CA GLU A 612 -22.07 32.21 28.23
C GLU A 612 -22.19 31.76 26.76
N ALA A 613 -21.61 30.62 26.40
CA ALA A 613 -21.72 30.09 25.05
C ALA A 613 -23.14 29.64 24.68
N ILE A 614 -23.88 29.01 25.59
CA ILE A 614 -25.29 28.65 25.33
C ILE A 614 -26.19 29.89 25.27
N ASN A 615 -25.90 30.92 26.07
CA ASN A 615 -26.60 32.20 25.97
C ASN A 615 -26.32 32.90 24.64
N ALA A 616 -25.07 32.87 24.17
CA ALA A 616 -24.71 33.37 22.85
C ALA A 616 -25.48 32.65 21.72
N LEU A 617 -25.59 31.33 21.78
CA LEU A 617 -26.40 30.57 20.82
C LEU A 617 -27.90 30.93 20.91
N ARG A 618 -28.42 31.19 22.10
CA ARG A 618 -29.79 31.67 22.30
C ARG A 618 -30.02 33.04 21.65
N GLU A 619 -29.12 33.99 21.83
CA GLU A 619 -29.20 35.32 21.18
C GLU A 619 -29.16 35.22 19.65
N ILE A 620 -28.35 34.29 19.10
CA ILE A 620 -28.28 34.01 17.66
C ILE A 620 -29.61 33.40 17.18
N TYR A 621 -30.17 32.46 17.93
CA TYR A 621 -31.49 31.88 17.65
C TYR A 621 -32.61 32.91 17.67
N GLU A 622 -32.61 33.82 18.65
CA GLU A 622 -33.56 34.94 18.73
C GLU A 622 -33.42 35.89 17.54
N SER A 623 -32.24 35.95 16.93
CA SER A 623 -31.98 36.68 15.68
C SER A 623 -32.34 35.88 14.41
N SER A 624 -33.08 34.77 14.55
CA SER A 624 -33.50 33.87 13.46
C SER A 624 -32.34 33.17 12.72
N TYR A 625 -31.28 32.83 13.45
CA TYR A 625 -30.14 32.07 12.94
C TYR A 625 -29.86 30.79 13.75
N ALA A 626 -29.17 29.85 13.12
CA ALA A 626 -28.54 28.69 13.77
C ALA A 626 -27.09 28.56 13.33
N LEU A 627 -26.25 28.05 14.23
CA LEU A 627 -24.88 27.66 13.91
C LEU A 627 -24.79 26.13 13.83
N VAL A 628 -24.99 25.56 12.64
CA VAL A 628 -25.12 24.10 12.45
C VAL A 628 -23.87 23.33 12.90
N ASP A 629 -22.69 23.96 12.87
CA ASP A 629 -21.43 23.40 13.37
C ASP A 629 -21.05 23.91 14.78
N ALA A 630 -22.02 24.39 15.57
CA ALA A 630 -21.76 24.89 16.93
C ALA A 630 -21.08 23.81 17.79
N SER A 631 -19.88 24.11 18.26
CA SER A 631 -19.10 23.21 19.09
C SER A 631 -18.13 23.96 19.99
N ILE A 632 -17.61 23.27 21.00
CA ILE A 632 -16.62 23.85 21.92
C ILE A 632 -15.26 24.16 21.26
N ASP A 633 -15.03 23.76 20.00
CA ASP A 633 -13.79 24.11 19.28
C ASP A 633 -13.90 25.45 18.53
N ASN A 634 -15.13 25.98 18.43
CA ASN A 634 -15.51 27.19 17.71
C ASN A 634 -15.77 28.36 18.68
N LEU A 635 -15.11 28.32 19.84
CA LEU A 635 -15.16 29.35 20.87
C LEU A 635 -13.76 29.70 21.35
N LEU A 636 -13.58 30.97 21.72
CA LEU A 636 -12.41 31.49 22.43
C LEU A 636 -12.88 32.46 23.50
N VAL A 637 -12.05 32.70 24.51
CA VAL A 637 -12.31 33.76 25.50
C VAL A 637 -11.17 34.75 25.43
N ASP A 638 -11.50 36.01 25.18
CA ASP A 638 -10.55 37.11 25.26
C ASP A 638 -10.63 37.76 26.66
N ARG A 639 -9.49 38.24 27.16
CA ARG A 639 -9.42 38.83 28.51
C ARG A 639 -10.27 40.09 28.63
N ASP A 640 -10.30 40.90 27.58
CA ASP A 640 -10.90 42.24 27.60
C ASP A 640 -12.26 42.24 26.88
N GLN A 641 -12.45 41.32 25.93
CA GLN A 641 -13.64 41.27 25.06
C GLN A 641 -14.62 40.12 25.38
N GLY A 642 -14.29 39.24 26.33
CA GLY A 642 -15.15 38.12 26.74
C GLY A 642 -15.18 36.95 25.73
N LEU A 643 -16.23 36.14 25.79
CA LEU A 643 -16.42 35.02 24.87
C LEU A 643 -16.60 35.51 23.42
N LYS A 644 -15.90 34.88 22.47
CA LYS A 644 -16.19 35.01 21.04
C LYS A 644 -16.42 33.65 20.39
N LEU A 645 -17.43 33.59 19.56
CA LEU A 645 -17.65 32.51 18.62
C LEU A 645 -16.91 32.81 17.31
N PHE A 646 -16.53 31.77 16.59
CA PHE A 646 -15.92 31.89 15.26
C PHE A 646 -16.28 30.69 14.40
N ASP A 647 -15.95 30.75 13.11
CA ASP A 647 -16.25 29.74 12.10
C ASP A 647 -17.75 29.62 11.78
N PHE A 648 -18.28 30.64 11.10
CA PHE A 648 -19.70 30.74 10.75
C PHE A 648 -20.04 30.19 9.36
N GLU A 649 -19.15 29.37 8.81
CA GLU A 649 -19.30 28.78 7.46
C GLU A 649 -20.53 27.86 7.33
N PHE A 650 -21.12 27.42 8.45
CA PHE A 650 -22.39 26.69 8.47
C PHE A 650 -23.51 27.45 9.21
N SER A 651 -23.47 28.79 9.19
CA SER A 651 -24.61 29.57 9.68
C SER A 651 -25.83 29.37 8.78
N HIS A 652 -26.98 29.09 9.39
CA HIS A 652 -28.25 28.91 8.69
C HIS A 652 -29.24 29.98 9.15
N ARG A 653 -29.86 30.69 8.21
CA ARG A 653 -30.95 31.61 8.50
C ARG A 653 -32.27 30.85 8.43
N TYR A 654 -33.06 30.91 9.48
CA TYR A 654 -34.37 30.28 9.47
C TYR A 654 -35.34 31.04 8.58
N GLU A 655 -36.07 30.31 7.73
CA GLU A 655 -37.32 30.82 7.15
C GLU A 655 -38.43 30.80 8.20
N GLN A 656 -38.51 29.70 8.95
CA GLN A 656 -39.37 29.54 10.12
C GLN A 656 -38.55 28.91 11.25
N ALA A 657 -38.27 29.71 12.28
CA ALA A 657 -37.53 29.21 13.43
C ALA A 657 -38.37 28.17 14.19
N PRO A 658 -37.74 27.12 14.77
CA PRO A 658 -38.41 26.25 15.73
C PRO A 658 -39.08 27.07 16.84
N GLU A 659 -40.10 26.54 17.51
CA GLU A 659 -40.82 27.30 18.55
C GLU A 659 -39.97 27.61 19.79
N ARG A 660 -38.92 26.82 20.03
CA ARG A 660 -38.09 26.89 21.24
C ARG A 660 -36.62 26.71 20.90
N PHE A 661 -35.77 27.41 21.63
CA PHE A 661 -34.31 27.32 21.49
C PHE A 661 -33.77 25.90 21.63
N GLU A 662 -34.36 25.06 22.50
CA GLU A 662 -33.92 23.66 22.67
C GLU A 662 -34.12 22.81 21.42
N LYS A 663 -34.97 23.25 20.48
CA LYS A 663 -35.20 22.62 19.17
C LYS A 663 -34.41 23.28 18.03
N SER A 664 -33.57 24.27 18.33
CA SER A 664 -32.70 24.90 17.34
C SER A 664 -31.72 23.88 16.75
N TYR A 665 -31.31 24.08 15.50
CA TYR A 665 -30.45 23.14 14.77
C TYR A 665 -29.05 23.01 15.40
N ASP A 666 -28.53 24.05 16.06
CA ASP A 666 -27.27 24.03 16.81
C ASP A 666 -27.34 23.22 18.12
N VAL A 667 -28.55 22.99 18.65
CA VAL A 667 -28.79 22.26 19.90
C VAL A 667 -29.33 20.85 19.65
N ALA A 668 -30.45 20.73 18.94
CA ALA A 668 -31.12 19.46 18.68
C ALA A 668 -30.50 18.69 17.50
N GLY A 669 -29.79 19.39 16.61
CA GLY A 669 -29.41 18.89 15.31
C GLY A 669 -30.45 19.22 14.24
N CYS A 670 -30.07 18.99 13.00
CA CYS A 670 -30.83 19.33 11.80
C CYS A 670 -31.84 18.21 11.50
N PRO A 671 -33.00 18.54 10.93
CA PRO A 671 -33.96 17.53 10.51
C PRO A 671 -33.42 16.70 9.33
N ALA A 672 -34.01 15.54 9.07
CA ALA A 672 -33.53 14.59 8.07
C ALA A 672 -33.61 15.13 6.62
N ASP A 673 -34.52 16.06 6.38
CA ASP A 673 -34.77 16.75 5.11
C ASP A 673 -34.03 18.10 5.01
N PHE A 674 -33.10 18.39 5.92
CA PHE A 674 -32.31 19.62 5.88
C PHE A 674 -31.53 19.73 4.57
N SER A 675 -31.83 20.77 3.80
CA SER A 675 -31.29 21.01 2.45
C SER A 675 -30.01 21.86 2.43
N GLY A 676 -29.55 22.34 3.59
CA GLY A 676 -28.33 23.14 3.70
C GLY A 676 -27.05 22.32 3.80
N ASP A 677 -25.90 22.99 3.68
CA ASP A 677 -24.59 22.35 3.87
C ASP A 677 -24.39 21.87 5.30
N LEU A 678 -23.82 20.67 5.45
CA LEU A 678 -23.48 20.07 6.73
C LEU A 678 -21.96 19.89 6.88
N PRO A 679 -21.43 19.95 8.11
CA PRO A 679 -20.06 19.52 8.37
C PRO A 679 -19.89 18.04 8.05
N ILE A 680 -18.66 17.61 7.71
CA ILE A 680 -18.33 16.23 7.31
C ILE A 680 -18.79 15.18 8.34
N GLN A 681 -18.87 15.58 9.61
CA GLN A 681 -19.32 14.72 10.69
C GLN A 681 -20.85 14.58 10.78
N GLY A 682 -21.61 15.22 9.89
CA GLY A 682 -23.05 15.41 9.96
C GLY A 682 -23.44 16.55 10.90
N CYS A 683 -24.74 16.83 11.02
CA CYS A 683 -25.22 17.90 11.89
C CYS A 683 -24.84 17.67 13.37
N ASN A 684 -24.43 18.74 14.04
CA ASN A 684 -24.01 18.70 15.43
C ASN A 684 -25.21 18.87 16.36
N SER A 685 -25.17 18.19 17.50
CA SER A 685 -26.14 18.41 18.59
C SER A 685 -25.41 18.66 19.91
N TYR A 686 -26.12 19.22 20.89
CA TYR A 686 -25.60 19.46 22.24
C TYR A 686 -25.06 18.17 22.87
N ASP A 687 -25.80 17.07 22.78
CA ASP A 687 -25.39 15.80 23.37
C ASP A 687 -24.09 15.25 22.77
N ARG A 688 -23.83 15.53 21.49
CA ARG A 688 -22.63 15.08 20.80
C ARG A 688 -21.44 16.01 21.02
N ASN A 689 -21.62 17.32 20.93
CA ASN A 689 -20.52 18.29 20.84
C ASN A 689 -20.31 19.16 22.06
N TRP A 690 -21.26 19.17 22.99
CA TRP A 690 -21.20 20.02 24.18
C TRP A 690 -21.17 19.17 25.45
N ARG A 691 -22.16 18.29 25.65
CA ARG A 691 -22.30 17.46 26.85
C ARG A 691 -21.03 16.70 27.25
N PRO A 692 -20.24 16.10 26.33
CA PRO A 692 -19.03 15.39 26.73
C PRO A 692 -17.97 16.27 27.38
N TYR A 693 -17.98 17.57 27.08
CA TYR A 693 -17.00 18.56 27.51
C TYR A 693 -17.53 19.50 28.60
N VAL A 694 -18.84 19.67 28.69
CA VAL A 694 -19.51 20.42 29.77
C VAL A 694 -19.77 19.51 30.98
N GLY A 695 -20.11 18.25 30.75
CA GLY A 695 -20.47 17.27 31.77
C GLY A 695 -21.89 17.41 32.33
N LEU A 696 -22.76 18.13 31.62
CA LEU A 696 -24.17 18.35 31.99
C LEU A 696 -25.06 18.18 30.76
N SER A 697 -26.28 17.68 30.96
CA SER A 697 -27.34 17.83 29.96
C SER A 697 -27.70 19.31 29.80
N LEU A 698 -28.29 19.67 28.65
CA LEU A 698 -28.71 21.05 28.39
C LEU A 698 -29.68 21.56 29.47
N HIS A 699 -30.68 20.75 29.80
CA HIS A 699 -31.66 21.08 30.84
C HIS A 699 -30.98 21.37 32.19
N SER A 700 -30.00 20.54 32.58
CA SER A 700 -29.23 20.77 33.81
C SER A 700 -28.38 22.03 33.75
N LEU A 701 -27.78 22.35 32.60
CA LEU A 701 -26.97 23.55 32.44
C LEU A 701 -27.82 24.83 32.58
N LEU A 702 -29.03 24.81 32.03
CA LEU A 702 -29.95 25.96 32.01
C LEU A 702 -30.71 26.14 33.34
N ASN A 703 -31.19 25.06 33.94
CA ASN A 703 -32.23 25.16 34.98
C ASN A 703 -31.75 24.77 36.39
N ASP A 704 -30.72 23.92 36.53
CA ASP A 704 -30.30 23.48 37.87
C ASP A 704 -29.58 24.60 38.63
N PRO A 705 -29.70 24.67 39.96
CA PRO A 705 -28.92 25.60 40.77
C PRO A 705 -27.42 25.26 40.73
N PRO A 706 -26.51 26.26 40.94
CA PRO A 706 -25.06 26.07 40.78
C PRO A 706 -24.45 24.91 41.57
N TRP A 707 -24.96 24.63 42.77
CA TRP A 707 -24.47 23.52 43.61
C TRP A 707 -24.79 22.16 42.97
N LEU A 708 -26.00 21.99 42.41
CA LEU A 708 -26.43 20.76 41.76
C LEU A 708 -25.67 20.54 40.44
N GLN A 709 -25.41 21.61 39.69
CA GLN A 709 -24.56 21.56 38.50
C GLN A 709 -23.15 21.10 38.83
N ARG A 710 -22.54 21.59 39.93
CA ARG A 710 -21.22 21.14 40.39
C ARG A 710 -21.24 19.66 40.79
N ALA A 711 -22.25 19.23 41.52
CA ALA A 711 -22.42 17.82 41.93
C ALA A 711 -22.57 16.89 40.72
N LYS A 712 -23.45 17.23 39.76
CA LYS A 712 -23.66 16.46 38.53
C LYS A 712 -22.39 16.40 37.67
N ARG A 713 -21.63 17.50 37.57
CA ARG A 713 -20.32 17.52 36.87
C ARG A 713 -19.27 16.65 37.55
N ALA A 714 -19.21 16.67 38.88
CA ALA A 714 -18.30 15.80 39.63
C ALA A 714 -18.64 14.33 39.39
N LEU A 715 -19.91 13.95 39.47
CA LEU A 715 -20.39 12.60 39.15
C LEU A 715 -20.13 12.21 37.70
N TYR A 716 -20.35 13.13 36.76
CA TYR A 716 -20.03 12.89 35.35
C TYR A 716 -18.54 12.63 35.15
N PHE A 717 -17.69 13.46 35.77
CA PHE A 717 -16.25 13.32 35.69
C PHE A 717 -15.76 11.99 36.27
N THR A 718 -16.29 11.55 37.42
CA THR A 718 -15.90 10.27 38.04
C THR A 718 -16.35 9.07 37.20
N THR A 719 -17.61 9.06 36.74
CA THR A 719 -18.16 7.97 35.91
C THR A 719 -17.50 7.89 34.53
N HIS A 720 -17.02 9.02 34.00
CA HIS A 720 -16.37 9.12 32.71
C HIS A 720 -14.86 9.35 32.80
N ALA A 721 -14.25 9.13 33.98
CA ALA A 721 -12.82 9.31 34.23
C ALA A 721 -11.95 8.54 33.21
N HIS A 722 -12.43 7.37 32.78
CA HIS A 722 -11.79 6.55 31.75
C HIS A 722 -11.63 7.26 30.39
N ARG A 723 -12.52 8.20 30.03
CA ARG A 723 -12.41 9.02 28.82
C ARG A 723 -11.28 10.05 28.93
N PHE A 724 -10.95 10.46 30.15
CA PHE A 724 -9.94 11.45 30.47
C PHE A 724 -8.55 10.84 30.76
N LEU A 725 -8.43 9.51 30.81
CA LEU A 725 -7.14 8.82 30.91
C LEU A 725 -6.27 8.99 29.63
N PRO A 726 -4.93 9.01 29.77
CA PRO A 726 -4.02 8.96 28.63
C PRO A 726 -4.31 7.78 27.70
N ARG A 727 -4.09 7.93 26.38
CA ARG A 727 -4.42 6.90 25.36
C ARG A 727 -3.85 5.51 25.69
N LEU A 728 -2.67 5.43 26.31
CA LEU A 728 -2.04 4.17 26.74
C LEU A 728 -2.83 3.47 27.87
N ALA A 729 -3.29 4.24 28.86
CA ALA A 729 -4.11 3.71 29.96
C ALA A 729 -5.52 3.31 29.51
N ARG A 730 -6.09 3.99 28.50
CA ARG A 730 -7.37 3.60 27.89
C ARG A 730 -7.34 2.21 27.23
N GLY A 731 -6.20 1.80 26.67
CA GLY A 731 -6.03 0.46 26.09
C GLY A 731 -6.10 -0.63 27.16
N LEU A 732 -5.43 -0.42 28.29
CA LEU A 732 -5.45 -1.31 29.45
C LEU A 732 -6.84 -1.38 30.10
N VAL A 733 -7.49 -0.24 30.31
CA VAL A 733 -8.84 -0.18 30.92
C VAL A 733 -9.90 -0.82 30.00
N ARG A 734 -9.82 -0.66 28.67
CA ARG A 734 -10.68 -1.41 27.73
C ARG A 734 -10.39 -2.91 27.74
N ALA A 735 -9.12 -3.32 27.81
CA ALA A 735 -8.76 -4.74 27.89
C ALA A 735 -9.26 -5.40 29.19
N VAL A 736 -9.39 -4.64 30.27
CA VAL A 736 -9.86 -5.12 31.58
C VAL A 736 -11.39 -5.04 31.72
N LEU A 737 -12.04 -3.96 31.27
CA LEU A 737 -13.49 -3.76 31.41
C LEU A 737 -14.34 -4.38 30.28
N LEU A 738 -13.76 -4.71 29.12
CA LEU A 738 -14.45 -5.33 27.99
C LEU A 738 -14.00 -6.76 27.71
N ARG A 739 -13.57 -7.52 28.73
CA ARG A 739 -13.62 -8.98 28.68
C ARG A 739 -15.09 -9.45 28.72
N ARG A 740 -15.84 -9.16 27.66
CA ARG A 740 -16.92 -10.04 27.24
C ARG A 740 -16.29 -11.14 26.38
N PRO A 741 -16.74 -12.40 26.49
CA PRO A 741 -16.32 -13.43 25.54
C PRO A 741 -16.62 -12.91 24.14
N ARG A 742 -15.66 -13.06 23.22
CA ARG A 742 -15.92 -12.94 21.78
C ARG A 742 -17.06 -13.91 21.47
N GLN A 743 -18.27 -13.39 21.29
CA GLN A 743 -19.25 -14.06 20.45
C GLN A 743 -18.77 -13.86 19.02
N ASP A 744 -18.50 -14.97 18.34
CA ASP A 744 -18.34 -15.01 16.90
C ASP A 744 -19.62 -14.45 16.27
N HIS A 745 -19.55 -13.23 15.74
CA HIS A 745 -20.53 -12.77 14.77
C HIS A 745 -20.19 -13.39 13.41
N SER A 746 -20.58 -14.66 13.25
CA SER A 746 -21.07 -15.14 11.97
C SER A 746 -22.41 -14.44 11.74
N ILE A 747 -22.39 -13.38 10.93
CA ILE A 747 -23.62 -12.77 10.44
C ILE A 747 -24.12 -13.72 9.33
N LEU A 748 -25.08 -14.57 9.69
CA LEU A 748 -25.97 -15.20 8.73
C LEU A 748 -26.65 -14.09 7.90
N PRO A 749 -26.83 -14.27 6.58
CA PRO A 749 -27.53 -13.30 5.76
C PRO A 749 -28.96 -13.11 6.28
N PRO A 750 -29.53 -11.88 6.22
CA PRO A 750 -30.93 -11.67 6.54
C PRO A 750 -31.78 -12.53 5.59
N GLN A 751 -32.69 -13.32 6.17
CA GLN A 751 -33.72 -13.97 5.38
C GLN A 751 -34.60 -12.90 4.73
N PRO A 752 -34.98 -13.08 3.45
CA PRO A 752 -35.87 -12.15 2.78
C PRO A 752 -37.23 -12.15 3.49
N LEU A 753 -37.71 -10.96 3.83
CA LEU A 753 -39.10 -10.71 4.19
C LEU A 753 -39.97 -11.16 3.00
N GLU A 754 -40.83 -12.15 3.22
CA GLU A 754 -41.91 -12.50 2.31
C GLU A 754 -42.75 -11.26 2.05
N VAL A 755 -42.67 -10.76 0.81
CA VAL A 755 -43.62 -9.79 0.29
C VAL A 755 -44.94 -10.54 0.09
N ILE A 756 -45.86 -10.36 1.03
CA ILE A 756 -47.27 -10.72 0.84
C ILE A 756 -47.78 -9.88 -0.33
N SER A 757 -47.97 -10.52 -1.48
CA SER A 757 -48.60 -9.95 -2.65
C SER A 757 -50.09 -9.75 -2.37
N GLU A 758 -50.50 -8.53 -2.04
CA GLU A 758 -51.91 -8.13 -2.13
C GLU A 758 -52.30 -8.00 -3.60
N THR A 759 -53.03 -8.99 -4.11
CA THR A 759 -53.78 -8.91 -5.36
C THR A 759 -54.85 -7.83 -5.28
N PRO A 760 -55.00 -6.94 -6.29
CA PRO A 760 -56.14 -6.04 -6.35
C PRO A 760 -57.41 -6.78 -6.78
N ARG A 761 -58.43 -6.74 -5.93
CA ARG A 761 -59.81 -7.12 -6.26
C ARG A 761 -60.35 -6.16 -7.32
N ALA A 762 -60.69 -6.68 -8.49
CA ALA A 762 -61.55 -6.01 -9.45
C ALA A 762 -62.98 -5.93 -8.88
N SER A 763 -63.48 -4.71 -8.68
CA SER A 763 -64.91 -4.44 -8.47
C SER A 763 -65.54 -3.98 -9.77
N SER A 764 -66.25 -4.88 -10.45
CA SER A 764 -67.34 -4.52 -11.35
C SER A 764 -68.67 -4.81 -10.63
N LYS A 765 -69.42 -3.77 -10.29
CA LYS A 765 -70.89 -3.85 -10.26
C LYS A 765 -71.45 -2.54 -10.79
N ALA A 766 -72.25 -2.67 -11.84
CA ALA A 766 -73.22 -1.68 -12.24
C ALA A 766 -74.35 -1.65 -11.20
N ALA A 767 -74.68 -0.43 -10.74
CA ALA A 767 -75.97 0.11 -10.33
C ALA A 767 -75.71 1.33 -9.44
#